data_AF-A0A2W4I6S6-F1
#
_entry.id   AF-A0A2W4I6S6-F1
#
_cell.length_a   1.000
_cell.length_b   1.000
_cell.length_c   1.000
_cell.angle_alpha   90.00
_cell.angle_beta   90.00
_cell.angle_gamma   90.00
#
_symmetry.space_group_name_H-M   'P 1'
#
loop_
_entity.id
_entity.type
_entity.pdbx_description
1 polymer ?
#
loop_
_entity_poly.entity_id
_entity_poly.type
_entity_poly.pdbx_seq_one_letter_code
_entity_poly.pdbx_strand_id
1 'polypeptide(L)'
;MENIYLKPNKISFFVTKMIGLFLILFFILIVPVIGISIFLHFGDINPEDAKDFLSFWTYGKYIPIGIFVFLLGLCYFLLSFVYKKEEYIFSGNKLIYNYGTIFSDNSVELNIDKITEVTMVLPFIENLIFKTGQIQIKTAGSSTSKTIFSNLDNTNLYYEKVQEIMRMNGFHLQKDKLVQEAKPHPLGIFFEIGGRIGYGFVVFLIIFFENINQIRYDITSSGNSWIVIFFGIIIIIPVFLLLLFNYLDLRRRKYEVYTDSIFYTNGFLTKVYSFLPMEKVSDVDNRQGFFSKMFGLHDIIVSSEGTNNQVVFLNMVNGETLIKNIKYLKNAITLTKKELVQDEQKLDEIVGFVDKTDEMIDYNREFSAKYHMNLPRVMFSSIFSGLSLAIFISFFLQSIEFFLPIVLLSIVFSFLKGFIDVKFNTYLLEKNTIESKYEFLTNRHKTFTIDKITGVNFKENLIDKLFGTCSVQFASIGSSGFLTFSNIKKTKTLQSDILTKIGIDKNKNFEDLKVKYNLKNYILGNIASSIIIFFVLIIVFIGFFGYINFVGSDFKLPNFNYIFLFLIAIIFIFPILEFLYGKIAYSSRFYLQRIYENFYESKKGIIFQTQKYSLFKNIKGMTSTKYPFSNDGNLVLDIAGDIVLEGDDKQKISFGGMKISSEYLENIYSLQNKLDSTIFGKEISEEILEKSEQSIWNSTIVQIAIVSIFFIIVLFLQFGSFDISENELKGLKIIFISLLFFSILGLAIRIWYIKSKYYLLQKDRLLLGFGIIYKSKRTILYDRINFVEKNQGFLGKIFGNGTVQVYTVGSGMVDLIFTDTEDFRKIYDKLKKD
;
A
#
# COMPACT_ATOMS: atom_id res chain seq x y z
N MET A 1 21.27 29.66 4.55
CA MET A 1 21.82 28.72 5.55
C MET A 1 22.90 27.91 4.84
N GLU A 2 24.10 27.77 5.42
CA GLU A 2 25.13 26.86 4.87
C GLU A 2 24.69 25.39 5.03
N ASN A 3 25.11 24.53 4.10
CA ASN A 3 24.78 23.10 4.17
C ASN A 3 25.52 22.43 5.34
N ILE A 4 24.79 21.70 6.18
CA ILE A 4 25.37 20.92 7.27
C ILE A 4 25.53 19.47 6.78
N TYR A 5 26.76 18.96 6.83
CA TYR A 5 27.10 17.58 6.45
C TYR A 5 27.34 16.75 7.70
N LEU A 6 26.64 15.64 7.83
CA LEU A 6 26.70 14.75 8.98
C LEU A 6 26.99 13.31 8.55
N LYS A 7 27.66 12.56 9.44
CA LYS A 7 27.86 11.13 9.31
C LYS A 7 27.35 10.39 10.55
N PRO A 8 26.96 9.11 10.41
CA PRO A 8 26.66 8.26 11.55
C PRO A 8 27.86 8.18 12.51
N ASN A 9 27.62 8.06 13.81
CA ASN A 9 28.67 7.73 14.77
C ASN A 9 29.26 6.35 14.44
N LYS A 10 30.55 6.32 14.14
CA LYS A 10 31.22 5.10 13.66
C LYS A 10 31.04 3.91 14.58
N ILE A 11 31.30 4.07 15.88
CA ILE A 11 31.29 2.96 16.84
C ILE A 11 29.86 2.44 17.01
N SER A 12 28.92 3.35 17.26
CA SER A 12 27.49 3.02 17.38
C SER A 12 27.00 2.25 16.15
N PHE A 13 27.31 2.76 14.94
CA PHE A 13 26.89 2.19 13.68
C PHE A 13 27.33 0.73 13.48
N PHE A 14 28.61 0.43 13.75
CA PHE A 14 29.12 -0.93 13.59
C PHE A 14 28.57 -1.87 14.67
N VAL A 15 28.54 -1.43 15.93
CA VAL A 15 28.09 -2.30 17.03
C VAL A 15 26.61 -2.63 16.90
N THR A 16 25.73 -1.65 16.66
CA THR A 16 24.29 -1.90 16.57
C THR A 16 23.92 -2.80 15.38
N LYS A 17 24.59 -2.64 14.23
CA LYS A 17 24.37 -3.50 13.05
C LYS A 17 24.96 -4.90 13.20
N MET A 18 26.05 -5.07 13.97
CA MET A 18 26.68 -6.37 14.19
C MET A 18 26.03 -7.19 15.31
N ILE A 19 25.46 -6.56 16.35
CA ILE A 19 25.00 -7.28 17.56
C ILE A 19 23.87 -8.27 17.28
N GLY A 20 22.91 -7.90 16.43
CA GLY A 20 21.78 -8.77 16.07
C GLY A 20 22.25 -9.97 15.23
N LEU A 21 23.13 -9.72 14.27
CA LEU A 21 23.72 -10.79 13.45
C LEU A 21 24.59 -11.72 14.31
N PHE A 22 25.39 -11.17 15.22
CA PHE A 22 26.17 -11.94 16.18
C PHE A 22 25.28 -12.88 16.98
N LEU A 23 24.18 -12.37 17.55
CA LEU A 23 23.23 -13.19 18.31
C LEU A 23 22.60 -14.28 17.44
N ILE A 24 22.15 -13.98 16.21
CA ILE A 24 21.57 -14.97 15.30
C ILE A 24 22.58 -16.06 14.95
N LEU A 25 23.79 -15.67 14.53
CA LEU A 25 24.84 -16.62 14.18
C LEU A 25 25.27 -17.44 15.41
N PHE A 26 25.32 -16.83 16.59
CA PHE A 26 25.57 -17.52 17.86
C PHE A 26 24.48 -18.55 18.15
N PHE A 27 23.20 -18.18 18.03
CA PHE A 27 22.09 -19.11 18.23
C PHE A 27 22.09 -20.24 17.20
N ILE A 28 22.32 -19.97 15.92
CA ILE A 28 22.29 -21.01 14.86
C ILE A 28 23.47 -21.96 14.98
N LEU A 29 24.67 -21.45 15.30
CA LEU A 29 25.89 -22.25 15.24
C LEU A 29 26.28 -22.85 16.60
N ILE A 30 25.92 -22.22 17.72
CA ILE A 30 26.41 -22.62 19.06
C ILE A 30 25.30 -23.26 19.90
N VAL A 31 24.03 -22.86 19.76
CA VAL A 31 22.95 -23.46 20.57
C VAL A 31 22.63 -24.90 20.19
N PRO A 32 22.58 -25.31 18.90
CA PRO A 32 22.48 -26.72 18.54
C PRO A 32 23.65 -27.53 19.06
N VAL A 33 24.85 -26.94 19.05
CA VAL A 33 26.07 -27.57 19.56
C VAL A 33 25.96 -27.85 21.06
N ILE A 34 25.48 -26.89 21.86
CA ILE A 34 25.23 -27.06 23.30
C ILE A 34 24.06 -28.03 23.54
N GLY A 35 22.96 -27.92 22.78
CA GLY A 35 21.79 -28.77 22.91
C GLY A 35 22.09 -30.24 22.61
N ILE A 36 22.90 -30.50 21.58
CA ILE A 36 23.39 -31.85 21.25
C ILE A 36 24.32 -32.36 22.36
N SER A 37 25.22 -31.53 22.91
CA SER A 37 26.07 -31.95 24.04
C SER A 37 25.27 -32.31 25.28
N ILE A 38 24.20 -31.58 25.59
CA ILE A 38 23.30 -31.88 26.71
C ILE A 38 22.52 -33.17 26.42
N PHE A 39 21.99 -33.34 25.21
CA PHE A 39 21.29 -34.56 24.78
C PHE A 39 22.19 -35.80 24.86
N LEU A 40 23.46 -35.69 24.48
CA LEU A 40 24.43 -36.77 24.59
C LEU A 40 24.85 -37.08 26.04
N HIS A 41 24.79 -36.09 26.93
CA HIS A 41 25.17 -36.27 28.33
C HIS A 41 24.03 -36.82 29.22
N PHE A 42 22.78 -36.54 28.85
CA PHE A 42 21.59 -36.93 29.62
C PHE A 42 20.65 -37.92 28.90
N GLY A 43 20.86 -38.20 27.62
CA GLY A 43 20.12 -39.22 26.88
C GLY A 43 20.69 -40.61 27.13
N ASP A 44 19.82 -41.62 27.24
CA ASP A 44 20.17 -43.04 27.23
C ASP A 44 20.67 -43.45 25.83
N ILE A 45 21.88 -43.01 25.48
CA ILE A 45 22.52 -43.32 24.20
C ILE A 45 23.59 -44.37 24.44
N ASN A 46 23.69 -45.33 23.54
CA ASN A 46 24.67 -46.41 23.63
C ASN A 46 26.11 -45.84 23.72
N PRO A 47 26.98 -46.38 24.61
CA PRO A 47 28.32 -45.86 24.84
C PRO A 47 29.23 -45.82 23.60
N GLU A 48 28.99 -46.70 22.62
CA GLU A 48 29.74 -46.75 21.35
C GLU A 48 29.32 -45.63 20.40
N ASP A 49 28.00 -45.41 20.21
CA ASP A 49 27.46 -44.30 19.40
C ASP A 49 27.87 -42.94 19.98
N ALA A 50 27.90 -42.82 21.31
CA ALA A 50 28.36 -41.62 22.00
C ALA A 50 29.85 -41.33 21.73
N LYS A 51 30.69 -42.37 21.57
CA LYS A 51 32.14 -42.26 21.36
C LYS A 51 32.48 -41.81 19.95
N ASP A 52 31.82 -42.38 18.94
CA ASP A 52 31.98 -41.98 17.54
C ASP A 52 31.47 -40.54 17.32
N PHE A 53 30.35 -40.19 17.94
CA PHE A 53 29.82 -38.83 17.90
C PHE A 53 30.73 -37.83 18.65
N LEU A 54 31.28 -38.19 19.82
CA LEU A 54 32.27 -37.37 20.53
C LEU A 54 33.52 -37.14 19.68
N SER A 55 34.00 -38.17 18.97
CA SER A 55 35.21 -38.08 18.15
C SER A 55 35.03 -37.15 16.94
N PHE A 56 33.90 -37.26 16.22
CA PHE A 56 33.49 -36.33 15.15
C PHE A 56 33.38 -34.89 15.68
N TRP A 57 32.89 -34.74 16.91
CA TRP A 57 32.66 -33.44 17.55
C TRP A 57 33.95 -32.78 18.08
N THR A 58 34.92 -33.58 18.54
CA THR A 58 36.21 -33.09 19.07
C THR A 58 37.01 -32.33 17.99
N TYR A 59 36.91 -32.78 16.74
CA TYR A 59 37.50 -32.14 15.56
C TYR A 59 36.53 -31.18 14.85
N GLY A 60 35.22 -31.47 14.86
CA GLY A 60 34.18 -30.67 14.21
C GLY A 60 33.88 -29.32 14.86
N LYS A 61 34.16 -29.13 16.15
CA LYS A 61 33.84 -27.89 16.89
C LYS A 61 34.54 -26.62 16.36
N TYR A 62 35.69 -26.75 15.71
CA TYR A 62 36.42 -25.61 15.16
C TYR A 62 35.85 -25.11 13.84
N ILE A 63 35.08 -25.94 13.12
CA ILE A 63 34.49 -25.58 11.83
C ILE A 63 33.38 -24.51 12.01
N PRO A 64 32.38 -24.69 12.89
CA PRO A 64 31.39 -23.65 13.17
C PRO A 64 32.01 -22.35 13.70
N ILE A 65 33.05 -22.44 14.53
CA ILE A 65 33.76 -21.26 15.06
C ILE A 65 34.50 -20.53 13.93
N GLY A 66 35.21 -21.26 13.05
CA GLY A 66 35.89 -20.68 11.89
C GLY A 66 34.90 -20.01 10.92
N ILE A 67 33.78 -20.68 10.62
CA ILE A 67 32.69 -20.13 9.80
C ILE A 67 32.11 -18.88 10.47
N PHE A 68 31.85 -18.92 11.78
CA PHE A 68 31.33 -17.79 12.55
C PHE A 68 32.26 -16.57 12.46
N VAL A 69 33.56 -16.74 12.71
CA VAL A 69 34.55 -15.66 12.62
C VAL A 69 34.67 -15.12 11.19
N PHE A 70 34.69 -16.00 10.19
CA PHE A 70 34.72 -15.60 8.79
C PHE A 70 33.49 -14.78 8.40
N LEU A 71 32.29 -15.23 8.77
CA LEU A 71 31.04 -14.53 8.50
C LEU A 71 30.99 -13.16 9.19
N LEU A 72 31.43 -13.06 10.44
CA LEU A 72 31.53 -11.77 11.14
C LEU A 72 32.52 -10.82 10.45
N GLY A 73 33.68 -11.33 10.03
CA GLY A 73 34.68 -10.55 9.28
C GLY A 73 34.15 -10.06 7.94
N LEU A 74 33.47 -10.93 7.19
CA LEU A 74 32.80 -10.58 5.94
C LEU A 74 31.72 -9.51 6.15
N CYS A 75 30.90 -9.64 7.20
CA CYS A 75 29.87 -8.66 7.52
C CYS A 75 30.46 -7.30 7.93
N TYR A 76 31.53 -7.29 8.73
CA TYR A 76 32.25 -6.06 9.06
C TYR A 76 32.84 -5.38 7.82
N PHE A 77 33.43 -6.17 6.91
CA PHE A 77 33.94 -5.68 5.63
C PHE A 77 32.82 -5.05 4.78
N LEU A 78 31.68 -5.73 4.63
CA LEU A 78 30.53 -5.20 3.90
C LEU A 78 29.95 -3.93 4.55
N LEU A 79 29.80 -3.90 5.88
CA LEU A 79 29.32 -2.73 6.63
C LEU A 79 30.24 -1.52 6.50
N SER A 80 31.55 -1.73 6.31
CA SER A 80 32.50 -0.64 6.10
C SER A 80 32.23 0.16 4.83
N PHE A 81 31.74 -0.49 3.76
CA PHE A 81 31.29 0.20 2.55
C PHE A 81 29.99 0.97 2.77
N VAL A 82 29.05 0.41 3.54
CA VAL A 82 27.80 1.10 3.89
C VAL A 82 28.13 2.38 4.65
N TYR A 83 28.93 2.29 5.71
CA TYR A 83 29.35 3.45 6.51
C TYR A 83 30.05 4.54 5.67
N LYS A 84 30.92 4.15 4.73
CA LYS A 84 31.63 5.11 3.87
C LYS A 84 30.66 5.94 3.02
N LYS A 85 29.59 5.31 2.54
CA LYS A 85 28.58 5.89 1.64
C LYS A 85 27.43 6.58 2.36
N GLU A 86 27.27 6.33 3.65
CA GLU A 86 26.20 6.93 4.44
C GLU A 86 26.55 8.38 4.83
N GLU A 87 25.70 9.33 4.42
CA GLU A 87 25.87 10.76 4.67
C GLU A 87 24.51 11.46 4.71
N TYR A 88 24.37 12.41 5.65
CA TYR A 88 23.16 13.19 5.85
C TYR A 88 23.46 14.67 5.60
N ILE A 89 22.66 15.32 4.76
CA ILE A 89 22.88 16.72 4.39
C ILE A 89 21.63 17.54 4.69
N PHE A 90 21.79 18.58 5.51
CA PHE A 90 20.73 19.52 5.84
C PHE A 90 20.98 20.80 5.05
N SER A 91 20.08 21.09 4.11
CA SER A 91 20.07 22.31 3.31
C SER A 91 18.93 23.23 3.75
N GLY A 92 18.98 24.50 3.36
CA GLY A 92 17.98 25.50 3.75
C GLY A 92 16.54 25.15 3.36
N ASN A 93 16.32 24.44 2.25
CA ASN A 93 15.00 24.04 1.75
C ASN A 93 14.86 22.53 1.49
N LYS A 94 15.90 21.73 1.76
CA LYS A 94 15.93 20.29 1.45
C LYS A 94 16.70 19.47 2.49
N LEU A 95 16.35 18.20 2.63
CA LEU A 95 17.09 17.18 3.37
C LEU A 95 17.53 16.08 2.40
N ILE A 96 18.80 15.69 2.47
CA ILE A 96 19.38 14.69 1.56
C ILE A 96 19.97 13.55 2.38
N TYR A 97 19.70 12.32 1.96
CA TYR A 97 20.25 11.10 2.53
C TYR A 97 20.92 10.25 1.45
N ASN A 98 22.25 10.18 1.52
CA ASN A 98 23.06 9.29 0.69
C ASN A 98 23.27 7.98 1.43
N TYR A 99 23.06 6.85 0.76
CA TYR A 99 23.32 5.52 1.31
C TYR A 99 23.61 4.50 0.22
N GLY A 100 24.11 3.33 0.62
CA GLY A 100 24.37 2.26 -0.33
C GLY A 100 25.11 1.10 0.30
N THR A 101 25.45 0.14 -0.54
CA THR A 101 26.28 -1.02 -0.19
C THR A 101 27.52 -1.04 -1.08
N ILE A 102 28.37 -2.05 -0.96
CA ILE A 102 29.42 -2.26 -1.96
C ILE A 102 28.84 -2.38 -3.40
N PHE A 103 27.61 -2.87 -3.51
CA PHE A 103 26.89 -3.13 -4.76
C PHE A 103 25.86 -2.07 -5.13
N SER A 104 25.67 -1.02 -4.32
CA SER A 104 24.64 0.00 -4.59
C SER A 104 25.02 1.41 -4.18
N ASP A 105 24.42 2.38 -4.86
CA ASP A 105 24.63 3.82 -4.65
C ASP A 105 23.26 4.53 -4.80
N ASN A 106 22.71 4.99 -3.68
CA ASN A 106 21.35 5.52 -3.58
C ASN A 106 21.33 6.91 -2.93
N SER A 107 20.33 7.71 -3.28
CA SER A 107 20.12 9.05 -2.72
C SER A 107 18.63 9.36 -2.65
N VAL A 108 18.19 9.86 -1.50
CA VAL A 108 16.85 10.39 -1.26
C VAL A 108 16.96 11.89 -1.01
N GLU A 109 16.22 12.69 -1.76
CA GLU A 109 16.17 14.15 -1.62
C GLU A 109 14.74 14.56 -1.32
N LEU A 110 14.56 15.31 -0.22
CA LEU A 110 13.27 15.67 0.32
C LEU A 110 13.15 17.17 0.49
N ASN A 111 12.16 17.79 -0.15
CA ASN A 111 11.82 19.19 0.07
C ASN A 111 11.12 19.37 1.43
N ILE A 112 11.46 20.45 2.13
CA ILE A 112 10.99 20.70 3.50
C ILE A 112 9.47 20.91 3.56
N ASP A 113 8.88 21.61 2.59
CA ASP A 113 7.44 21.88 2.47
C ASP A 113 6.57 20.60 2.33
N LYS A 114 7.22 19.49 1.96
CA LYS A 114 6.58 18.17 1.80
C LYS A 114 6.69 17.28 3.03
N ILE A 115 7.39 17.71 4.08
CA ILE A 115 7.47 17.00 5.36
C ILE A 115 6.10 17.02 6.03
N THR A 116 5.68 15.86 6.52
CA THR A 116 4.39 15.69 7.19
C THR A 116 4.57 15.28 8.63
N GLU A 117 5.56 14.46 8.94
CA GLU A 117 5.87 14.07 10.31
C GLU A 117 7.38 13.87 10.48
N VAL A 118 7.90 14.24 11.65
CA VAL A 118 9.29 13.97 12.03
C VAL A 118 9.28 13.25 13.36
N THR A 119 10.01 12.14 13.43
CA THR A 119 10.10 11.26 14.59
C THR A 119 11.56 11.06 14.99
N MET A 120 11.90 11.41 16.22
CA MET A 120 13.15 11.06 16.87
C MET A 120 12.98 9.76 17.66
N VAL A 121 13.85 8.78 17.41
CA VAL A 121 13.90 7.51 18.13
C VAL A 121 15.21 7.42 18.89
N LEU A 122 15.15 7.10 20.17
CA LEU A 122 16.30 6.81 21.03
C LEU A 122 16.23 5.33 21.43
N PRO A 123 16.84 4.42 20.64
CA PRO A 123 16.79 2.98 20.92
C PRO A 123 17.49 2.69 22.23
N PHE A 124 16.89 1.85 23.08
CA PHE A 124 17.36 1.65 24.46
C PHE A 124 18.85 1.31 24.57
N ILE A 125 19.28 0.22 23.93
CA ILE A 125 20.67 -0.27 24.02
C ILE A 125 21.65 0.71 23.35
N GLU A 126 21.28 1.24 22.19
CA GLU A 126 22.09 2.19 21.44
C GLU A 126 22.31 3.49 22.22
N ASN A 127 21.23 4.11 22.70
CA ASN A 127 21.28 5.37 23.41
C ASN A 127 21.94 5.24 24.78
N LEU A 128 21.74 4.10 25.47
CA LEU A 128 22.37 3.82 26.76
C LEU A 128 23.91 3.76 26.64
N ILE A 129 24.43 3.10 25.61
CA ILE A 129 25.87 2.84 25.46
C ILE A 129 26.56 3.99 24.72
N PHE A 130 25.96 4.49 23.64
CA PHE A 130 26.62 5.42 22.71
C PHE A 130 26.03 6.83 22.73
N LYS A 131 24.91 7.05 23.43
CA LYS A 131 24.17 8.34 23.43
C LYS A 131 23.75 8.81 22.03
N THR A 132 23.60 7.87 21.11
CA THR A 132 23.15 8.08 19.74
C THR A 132 21.66 7.78 19.59
N GLY A 133 21.10 8.19 18.45
CA GLY A 133 19.69 8.00 18.13
C GLY A 133 19.42 8.16 16.64
N GLN A 134 18.13 8.20 16.29
CA GLN A 134 17.66 8.21 14.91
C GLN A 134 16.64 9.31 14.71
N ILE A 135 16.60 9.89 13.50
CA ILE A 135 15.56 10.82 13.05
C ILE A 135 14.93 10.23 11.79
N GLN A 136 13.63 9.98 11.85
CA GLN A 136 12.81 9.44 10.79
C GLN A 136 11.90 10.56 10.28
N ILE A 137 11.88 10.76 8.97
CA ILE A 137 11.08 11.79 8.33
C ILE A 137 10.09 11.13 7.39
N LYS A 138 8.82 11.51 7.53
CA LYS A 138 7.72 11.11 6.66
C LYS A 138 7.27 12.31 5.84
N THR A 139 6.76 11.99 4.65
CA THR A 139 6.47 12.96 3.61
C THR A 139 5.04 12.79 3.14
N ALA A 140 4.45 13.86 2.60
CA ALA A 140 3.25 13.71 1.79
C ALA A 140 3.54 12.68 0.68
N GLY A 141 2.57 11.84 0.34
CA GLY A 141 2.77 10.82 -0.69
C GLY A 141 3.85 9.75 -0.39
N SER A 142 4.01 9.31 0.85
CA SER A 142 4.71 8.04 1.12
C SER A 142 4.16 7.32 2.35
N SER A 143 4.12 5.99 2.28
CA SER A 143 3.69 5.09 3.34
C SER A 143 4.78 4.66 4.32
N THR A 144 6.03 4.91 3.98
CA THR A 144 7.17 4.60 4.84
C THR A 144 7.99 5.86 5.08
N SER A 145 8.72 5.89 6.20
CA SER A 145 9.72 6.94 6.41
C SER A 145 10.71 6.92 5.26
N LYS A 146 10.78 8.02 4.51
CA LYS A 146 11.62 8.11 3.31
C LYS A 146 13.08 8.37 3.65
N THR A 147 13.29 9.12 4.72
CA THR A 147 14.61 9.51 5.17
C THR A 147 14.78 9.08 6.61
N ILE A 148 15.85 8.30 6.85
CA ILE A 148 16.21 7.80 8.17
C ILE A 148 17.66 8.21 8.41
N PHE A 149 17.86 9.18 9.29
CA PHE A 149 19.18 9.50 9.81
C PHE A 149 19.41 8.62 11.04
N SER A 150 20.47 7.83 11.05
CA SER A 150 20.71 6.82 12.09
C SER A 150 22.05 7.03 12.79
N ASN A 151 22.15 6.53 14.03
CA ASN A 151 23.35 6.65 14.85
C ASN A 151 23.87 8.09 14.99
N LEU A 152 22.97 9.07 15.06
CA LEU A 152 23.35 10.48 15.20
C LEU A 152 23.78 10.79 16.63
N ASP A 153 24.97 11.34 16.80
CA ASP A 153 25.38 12.00 18.04
C ASP A 153 24.51 13.25 18.27
N ASN A 154 24.23 13.60 19.54
CA ASN A 154 23.40 14.76 19.88
C ASN A 154 22.05 14.81 19.14
N THR A 155 21.35 13.67 19.03
CA THR A 155 20.12 13.54 18.21
C THR A 155 19.07 14.62 18.49
N ASN A 156 18.92 15.05 19.76
CA ASN A 156 18.00 16.11 20.15
C ASN A 156 18.28 17.44 19.42
N LEU A 157 19.55 17.81 19.27
CA LEU A 157 19.97 19.04 18.58
C LEU A 157 19.51 19.03 17.12
N TYR A 158 19.72 17.90 16.42
CA TYR A 158 19.33 17.78 15.02
C TYR A 158 17.81 17.68 14.85
N TYR A 159 17.09 17.09 15.80
CA TYR A 159 15.63 17.08 15.80
C TYR A 159 15.05 18.50 15.93
N GLU A 160 15.62 19.34 16.80
CA GLU A 160 15.28 20.76 16.90
C GLU A 160 15.69 21.54 15.63
N LYS A 161 16.82 21.17 15.02
CA LYS A 161 17.27 21.79 13.77
C LYS A 161 16.32 21.53 12.61
N VAL A 162 15.75 20.32 12.51
CA VAL A 162 14.69 20.04 11.51
C VAL A 162 13.49 20.95 11.74
N GLN A 163 13.05 21.16 12.99
CA GLN A 163 11.95 22.08 13.31
C GLN A 163 12.27 23.53 12.92
N GLU A 164 13.51 24.00 13.14
CA GLU A 164 13.97 25.32 12.70
C GLU A 164 13.91 25.46 11.17
N ILE A 165 14.43 24.47 10.43
CA ILE A 165 14.39 24.49 8.96
C ILE A 165 12.95 24.47 8.45
N MET A 166 12.07 23.68 9.06
CA MET A 166 10.64 23.69 8.74
C MET A 166 10.01 25.06 8.98
N ARG A 167 10.31 25.73 10.10
CA ARG A 167 9.80 27.09 10.36
C ARG A 167 10.23 28.10 9.30
N MET A 168 11.49 28.05 8.85
CA MET A 168 11.97 28.92 7.78
C MET A 168 11.28 28.67 6.42
N ASN A 169 10.68 27.49 6.22
CA ASN A 169 9.99 27.10 4.99
C ASN A 169 8.46 27.13 5.14
N GLY A 170 7.93 27.89 6.11
CA GLY A 170 6.51 28.23 6.19
C GLY A 170 5.67 27.41 7.17
N PHE A 171 6.25 26.46 7.91
CA PHE A 171 5.52 25.71 8.94
C PHE A 171 5.42 26.49 10.26
N HIS A 172 4.25 26.42 10.90
CA HIS A 172 4.03 27.00 12.23
C HIS A 172 4.33 25.89 13.26
N LEU A 173 5.53 25.94 13.83
CA LEU A 173 6.06 24.97 14.81
C LEU A 173 6.68 25.69 16.00
N GLN A 174 5.97 26.69 16.53
CA GLN A 174 6.39 27.55 17.62
C GLN A 174 5.94 27.04 18.98
N LYS A 175 4.98 26.09 19.02
CA LYS A 175 4.34 25.59 20.26
C LYS A 175 3.66 26.71 21.05
N ASP A 176 2.97 27.61 20.34
CA ASP A 176 2.46 28.87 20.92
C ASP A 176 1.59 28.64 22.16
N LYS A 177 0.61 27.74 22.06
CA LYS A 177 -0.32 27.46 23.17
C LYS A 177 -0.74 26.00 23.19
N LEU A 178 -0.57 25.36 24.35
CA LEU A 178 -1.09 24.02 24.60
C LEU A 178 -2.62 24.07 24.71
N VAL A 179 -3.30 23.38 23.81
CA VAL A 179 -4.77 23.27 23.79
C VAL A 179 -5.23 22.09 24.65
N GLN A 180 -4.55 20.95 24.54
CA GLN A 180 -4.92 19.75 25.28
C GLN A 180 -3.73 18.81 25.46
N GLU A 181 -3.60 18.24 26.66
CA GLU A 181 -2.76 17.07 26.93
C GLU A 181 -3.64 15.81 27.04
N ALA A 182 -3.21 14.71 26.43
CA ALA A 182 -3.93 13.44 26.45
C ALA A 182 -2.98 12.27 26.79
N LYS A 183 -3.49 11.30 27.56
CA LYS A 183 -2.77 10.09 28.00
C LYS A 183 -3.71 8.88 28.00
N PRO A 184 -3.21 7.66 27.69
CA PRO A 184 -4.03 6.46 27.72
C PRO A 184 -4.56 6.15 29.12
N HIS A 185 -5.84 5.79 29.20
CA HIS A 185 -6.45 5.41 30.46
C HIS A 185 -5.99 3.99 30.89
N PRO A 186 -5.60 3.77 32.16
CA PRO A 186 -5.10 2.47 32.62
C PRO A 186 -6.04 1.28 32.35
N LEU A 187 -7.36 1.48 32.43
CA LEU A 187 -8.34 0.42 32.11
C LEU A 187 -8.30 0.03 30.62
N GLY A 188 -8.13 0.99 29.72
CA GLY A 188 -8.04 0.69 28.28
C GLY A 188 -6.78 -0.10 27.95
N ILE A 189 -5.66 0.27 28.57
CA ILE A 189 -4.41 -0.49 28.47
C ILE A 189 -4.61 -1.93 28.95
N PHE A 190 -5.29 -2.12 30.08
CA PHE A 190 -5.58 -3.44 30.62
C PHE A 190 -6.40 -4.30 29.65
N PHE A 191 -7.47 -3.76 29.05
CA PHE A 191 -8.28 -4.51 28.09
C PHE A 191 -7.54 -4.79 26.78
N GLU A 192 -6.71 -3.86 26.30
CA GLU A 192 -5.90 -4.07 25.11
C GLU A 192 -4.92 -5.25 25.29
N ILE A 193 -4.28 -5.32 26.46
CA ILE A 193 -3.36 -6.42 26.81
C ILE A 193 -4.14 -7.70 27.09
N GLY A 194 -5.23 -7.62 27.85
CA GLY A 194 -6.09 -8.74 28.20
C GLY A 194 -6.73 -9.41 26.97
N GLY A 195 -7.12 -8.64 25.96
CA GLY A 195 -7.63 -9.19 24.69
C GLY A 195 -6.61 -10.04 23.94
N ARG A 196 -5.32 -9.65 23.97
CA ARG A 196 -4.23 -10.44 23.37
C ARG A 196 -4.00 -11.76 24.12
N ILE A 197 -4.09 -11.72 25.45
CA ILE A 197 -4.02 -12.91 26.31
C ILE A 197 -5.21 -13.84 26.02
N GLY A 198 -6.43 -13.29 25.93
CA GLY A 198 -7.64 -14.05 25.66
C GLY A 198 -7.59 -14.77 24.31
N TYR A 199 -7.14 -14.09 23.24
CA TYR A 199 -6.97 -14.74 21.93
C TYR A 199 -5.89 -15.84 21.98
N GLY A 200 -4.73 -15.55 22.58
CA GLY A 200 -3.67 -16.55 22.75
C GLY A 200 -4.14 -17.76 23.57
N PHE A 201 -4.95 -17.54 24.59
CA PHE A 201 -5.55 -18.59 25.41
C PHE A 201 -6.57 -19.43 24.65
N VAL A 202 -7.42 -18.82 23.81
CA VAL A 202 -8.36 -19.57 22.96
C VAL A 202 -7.62 -20.40 21.91
N VAL A 203 -6.59 -19.86 21.27
CA VAL A 203 -5.74 -20.62 20.32
C VAL A 203 -5.01 -21.75 21.04
N PHE A 204 -4.46 -21.49 22.22
CA PHE A 204 -3.85 -22.50 23.07
C PHE A 204 -4.86 -23.61 23.42
N LEU A 205 -6.06 -23.25 23.88
CA LEU A 205 -7.11 -24.22 24.14
C LEU A 205 -7.40 -25.04 22.89
N ILE A 206 -7.64 -24.43 21.72
CA ILE A 206 -7.94 -25.17 20.48
C ILE A 206 -6.83 -26.17 20.10
N ILE A 207 -5.55 -25.77 20.19
CA ILE A 207 -4.41 -26.62 19.82
C ILE A 207 -4.21 -27.77 20.82
N PHE A 208 -4.41 -27.50 22.11
CA PHE A 208 -4.10 -28.45 23.18
C PHE A 208 -5.33 -29.18 23.71
N PHE A 209 -6.56 -28.81 23.31
CA PHE A 209 -7.81 -29.36 23.86
C PHE A 209 -7.86 -30.88 23.75
N GLU A 210 -7.50 -31.42 22.59
CA GLU A 210 -7.50 -32.86 22.31
C GLU A 210 -6.37 -33.59 23.06
N ASN A 211 -5.27 -32.91 23.37
CA ASN A 211 -4.08 -33.49 23.96
C ASN A 211 -3.91 -33.24 25.48
N ILE A 212 -4.79 -32.44 26.11
CA ILE A 212 -4.68 -32.07 27.54
C ILE A 212 -4.64 -33.29 28.46
N ASN A 213 -5.45 -34.31 28.19
CA ASN A 213 -5.51 -35.52 29.01
C ASN A 213 -4.25 -36.39 28.83
N GLN A 214 -3.69 -36.43 27.62
CA GLN A 214 -2.49 -37.19 27.31
C GLN A 214 -1.24 -36.51 27.91
N ILE A 215 -1.11 -35.18 27.75
CA ILE A 215 -0.07 -34.37 28.38
C ILE A 215 -0.11 -34.54 29.90
N ARG A 216 -1.31 -34.49 30.51
CA ARG A 216 -1.47 -34.72 31.95
C ARG A 216 -0.96 -36.10 32.34
N TYR A 217 -1.35 -37.16 31.62
CA TYR A 217 -0.92 -38.53 31.87
C TYR A 217 0.60 -38.68 31.79
N ASP A 218 1.24 -38.15 30.75
CA ASP A 218 2.69 -38.24 30.53
C ASP A 218 3.50 -37.48 31.62
N ILE A 219 2.98 -36.35 32.10
CA ILE A 219 3.58 -35.57 33.19
C ILE A 219 3.51 -36.34 34.52
N THR A 220 2.38 -36.98 34.83
CA THR A 220 2.23 -37.78 36.07
C THR A 220 3.00 -39.10 36.03
N SER A 221 3.16 -39.71 34.85
CA SER A 221 3.77 -41.03 34.69
C SER A 221 5.30 -41.01 34.68
N SER A 222 5.90 -39.89 34.28
CA SER A 222 7.36 -39.77 34.05
C SER A 222 8.19 -39.47 35.30
N GLY A 223 7.59 -39.24 36.48
CA GLY A 223 8.30 -38.90 37.73
C GLY A 223 9.05 -37.55 37.72
N ASN A 224 9.11 -36.87 36.57
CA ASN A 224 9.89 -35.66 36.31
C ASN A 224 9.03 -34.40 36.24
N SER A 225 8.03 -34.30 37.10
CA SER A 225 7.08 -33.16 37.14
C SER A 225 7.77 -31.80 37.36
N TRP A 226 8.93 -31.79 38.02
CA TRP A 226 9.74 -30.58 38.24
C TRP A 226 10.34 -30.00 36.94
N ILE A 227 10.66 -30.84 35.94
CA ILE A 227 11.19 -30.40 34.64
C ILE A 227 10.12 -29.61 33.88
N VAL A 228 8.88 -30.09 33.92
CA VAL A 228 7.72 -29.44 33.27
C VAL A 228 7.40 -28.12 33.95
N ILE A 229 7.46 -28.06 35.28
CA ILE A 229 7.30 -26.80 36.04
C ILE A 229 8.44 -25.83 35.69
N PHE A 230 9.68 -26.30 35.59
CA PHE A 230 10.84 -25.49 35.24
C PHE A 230 10.72 -24.90 33.82
N PHE A 231 10.37 -25.71 32.82
CA PHE A 231 10.12 -25.22 31.46
C PHE A 231 8.88 -24.31 31.38
N GLY A 232 7.83 -24.61 32.15
CA GLY A 232 6.66 -23.75 32.30
C GLY A 232 7.03 -22.36 32.82
N ILE A 233 7.88 -22.29 33.87
CA ILE A 233 8.40 -21.03 34.41
C ILE A 233 9.26 -20.29 33.39
N ILE A 234 10.13 -21.01 32.65
CA ILE A 234 10.97 -20.44 31.59
C ILE A 234 10.14 -19.81 30.47
N ILE A 235 8.93 -20.30 30.19
CA ILE A 235 8.03 -19.73 29.19
C ILE A 235 7.18 -18.59 29.77
N ILE A 236 6.65 -18.79 30.99
CA ILE A 236 5.76 -17.82 31.64
C ILE A 236 6.49 -16.53 31.98
N ILE A 237 7.74 -16.58 32.45
CA ILE A 237 8.50 -15.38 32.85
C ILE A 237 8.72 -14.43 31.65
N PRO A 238 9.26 -14.86 30.50
CA PRO A 238 9.38 -14.00 29.32
C PRO A 238 8.04 -13.46 28.83
N VAL A 239 6.99 -14.28 28.81
CA VAL A 239 5.65 -13.83 28.42
C VAL A 239 5.15 -12.74 29.38
N PHE A 240 5.30 -12.94 30.69
CA PHE A 240 4.94 -11.95 31.70
C PHE A 240 5.75 -10.66 31.55
N LEU A 241 7.06 -10.75 31.35
CA LEU A 241 7.94 -9.59 31.12
C LEU A 241 7.55 -8.83 29.85
N LEU A 242 7.23 -9.54 28.76
CA LEU A 242 6.74 -8.93 27.52
C LEU A 242 5.42 -8.18 27.75
N LEU A 243 4.48 -8.77 28.50
CA LEU A 243 3.21 -8.13 28.85
C LEU A 243 3.43 -6.90 29.73
N LEU A 244 4.32 -7.00 30.73
CA LEU A 244 4.69 -5.89 31.61
C LEU A 244 5.33 -4.74 30.83
N PHE A 245 6.27 -5.03 29.93
CA PHE A 245 6.89 -3.99 29.10
C PHE A 245 5.88 -3.33 28.16
N ASN A 246 4.95 -4.08 27.57
CA ASN A 246 3.87 -3.52 26.76
C ASN A 246 2.94 -2.62 27.59
N TYR A 247 2.62 -3.02 28.82
CA TYR A 247 1.83 -2.20 29.75
C TYR A 247 2.53 -0.88 30.08
N LEU A 248 3.82 -0.94 30.43
CA LEU A 248 4.60 0.25 30.74
C LEU A 248 4.78 1.16 29.52
N ASP A 249 4.90 0.59 28.31
CA ASP A 249 4.97 1.33 27.05
C ASP A 249 3.69 2.14 26.81
N LEU A 250 2.54 1.48 26.87
CA LEU A 250 1.24 2.13 26.67
C LEU A 250 0.97 3.19 27.74
N ARG A 251 1.34 2.93 29.00
CA ARG A 251 1.11 3.87 30.11
C ARG A 251 1.94 5.15 30.03
N ARG A 252 3.12 5.09 29.40
CA ARG A 252 4.00 6.24 29.26
C ARG A 252 3.67 7.17 28.10
N ARG A 253 2.73 6.79 27.22
CA ARG A 253 2.38 7.61 26.06
C ARG A 253 1.78 8.95 26.50
N LYS A 254 2.27 10.01 25.89
CA LYS A 254 1.83 11.39 26.11
C LYS A 254 1.59 12.06 24.78
N TYR A 255 0.44 12.70 24.62
CA TYR A 255 0.11 13.47 23.44
C TYR A 255 -0.20 14.91 23.85
N GLU A 256 0.37 15.86 23.15
CA GLU A 256 0.24 17.30 23.39
C GLU A 256 -0.23 17.97 22.11
N VAL A 257 -1.44 18.51 22.11
CA VAL A 257 -2.00 19.26 20.99
C VAL A 257 -1.80 20.75 21.28
N TYR A 258 -0.97 21.39 20.46
CA TYR A 258 -0.79 22.83 20.39
C TYR A 258 -1.66 23.42 19.29
N THR A 259 -1.75 24.74 19.23
CA THR A 259 -2.51 25.48 18.20
C THR A 259 -2.00 25.24 16.79
N ASP A 260 -0.69 25.01 16.64
CA ASP A 260 0.04 24.92 15.38
C ASP A 260 0.54 23.49 15.08
N SER A 261 0.54 22.60 16.07
CA SER A 261 1.22 21.31 15.96
C SER A 261 0.73 20.28 16.99
N ILE A 262 0.96 19.00 16.70
CA ILE A 262 0.71 17.88 17.60
C ILE A 262 2.06 17.24 17.93
N PHE A 263 2.44 17.25 19.19
CA PHE A 263 3.60 16.51 19.70
C PHE A 263 3.13 15.23 20.37
N TYR A 264 3.84 14.13 20.16
CA TYR A 264 3.55 12.89 20.87
C TYR A 264 4.83 12.16 21.27
N THR A 265 4.78 11.53 22.43
CA THR A 265 5.89 10.78 23.04
C THR A 265 5.41 9.38 23.36
N ASN A 266 6.09 8.38 22.83
CA ASN A 266 5.80 6.96 23.05
C ASN A 266 7.09 6.23 23.48
N GLY A 267 6.98 4.99 23.98
CA GLY A 267 8.16 4.19 24.31
C GLY A 267 8.44 4.05 25.81
N PHE A 268 8.59 2.81 26.29
CA PHE A 268 9.12 2.54 27.64
C PHE A 268 10.67 2.50 27.68
N LEU A 269 11.28 1.52 27.01
CA LEU A 269 12.73 1.35 26.94
C LEU A 269 13.34 2.22 25.84
N THR A 270 12.86 2.04 24.61
CA THR A 270 13.19 2.88 23.47
C THR A 270 12.27 4.09 23.50
N LYS A 271 12.81 5.30 23.64
CA LYS A 271 12.00 6.53 23.68
C LYS A 271 11.76 7.06 22.27
N VAL A 272 10.55 7.49 21.99
CA VAL A 272 10.14 8.01 20.68
C VAL A 272 9.46 9.36 20.90
N TYR A 273 9.92 10.38 20.20
CA TYR A 273 9.36 11.73 20.22
C TYR A 273 9.05 12.14 18.80
N SER A 274 7.86 12.69 18.58
CA SER A 274 7.41 13.01 17.23
C SER A 274 6.60 14.29 17.22
N PHE A 275 6.59 14.98 16.08
CA PHE A 275 5.69 16.09 15.84
C PHE A 275 5.03 16.01 14.46
N LEU A 276 3.79 16.53 14.41
CA LEU A 276 2.94 16.64 13.24
C LEU A 276 2.44 18.09 13.14
N PRO A 277 2.82 18.87 12.12
CA PRO A 277 2.27 20.22 11.90
C PRO A 277 0.76 20.15 11.66
N MET A 278 0.00 21.10 12.21
CA MET A 278 -1.47 21.10 12.10
C MET A 278 -1.94 21.30 10.65
N GLU A 279 -1.16 22.02 9.84
CA GLU A 279 -1.43 22.25 8.41
C GLU A 279 -1.39 20.95 7.59
N LYS A 280 -0.69 19.92 8.10
CA LYS A 280 -0.55 18.61 7.44
C LYS A 280 -1.59 17.59 7.88
N VAL A 281 -2.49 17.91 8.82
CA VAL A 281 -3.57 17.01 9.26
C VAL A 281 -4.61 16.88 8.15
N SER A 282 -4.87 15.66 7.67
CA SER A 282 -5.81 15.36 6.58
C SER A 282 -7.18 14.93 7.11
N ASP A 283 -7.19 13.92 7.99
CA ASP A 283 -8.40 13.37 8.60
C ASP A 283 -8.24 13.07 10.09
N VAL A 284 -9.39 12.92 10.76
CA VAL A 284 -9.46 12.41 12.13
C VAL A 284 -10.55 11.33 12.17
N ASP A 285 -10.17 10.13 12.59
CA ASP A 285 -11.04 8.97 12.79
C ASP A 285 -11.17 8.67 14.29
N ASN A 286 -12.38 8.39 14.75
CA ASN A 286 -12.66 7.94 16.11
C ASN A 286 -13.10 6.48 16.05
N ARG A 287 -12.34 5.62 16.73
CA ARG A 287 -12.70 4.21 16.86
C ARG A 287 -12.98 3.89 18.31
N GLN A 288 -14.01 3.08 18.49
CA GLN A 288 -14.37 2.59 19.81
C GLN A 288 -14.86 1.15 19.69
N GLY A 289 -14.07 0.22 20.25
CA GLY A 289 -14.49 -1.17 20.42
C GLY A 289 -15.61 -1.29 21.47
N PHE A 290 -16.15 -2.50 21.62
CA PHE A 290 -17.24 -2.77 22.56
C PHE A 290 -16.88 -2.39 24.00
N PHE A 291 -15.76 -2.90 24.52
CA PHE A 291 -15.30 -2.55 25.88
C PHE A 291 -14.95 -1.07 25.99
N SER A 292 -14.25 -0.52 24.99
CA SER A 292 -13.91 0.91 24.97
C SER A 292 -15.17 1.79 25.06
N LYS A 293 -16.29 1.39 24.43
CA LYS A 293 -17.57 2.11 24.49
C LYS A 293 -18.20 2.06 25.87
N MET A 294 -18.18 0.90 26.51
CA MET A 294 -18.70 0.73 27.87
C MET A 294 -17.99 1.65 28.88
N PHE A 295 -16.70 1.92 28.69
CA PHE A 295 -15.89 2.73 29.60
C PHE A 295 -15.60 4.16 29.11
N GLY A 296 -16.23 4.60 28.00
CA GLY A 296 -16.00 5.95 27.45
C GLY A 296 -14.57 6.20 26.96
N LEU A 297 -13.88 5.14 26.51
CA LEU A 297 -12.50 5.19 26.00
C LEU A 297 -12.50 5.28 24.48
N HIS A 298 -11.72 6.17 23.90
CA HIS A 298 -11.70 6.46 22.48
C HIS A 298 -10.31 6.25 21.88
N ASP A 299 -10.24 5.65 20.70
CA ASP A 299 -9.03 5.61 19.89
C ASP A 299 -9.14 6.69 18.82
N ILE A 300 -8.39 7.78 18.98
CA ILE A 300 -8.37 8.89 18.00
C ILE A 300 -7.21 8.67 17.05
N ILE A 301 -7.50 8.54 15.76
CA ILE A 301 -6.51 8.37 14.71
C ILE A 301 -6.48 9.69 13.92
N VAL A 302 -5.37 10.40 14.00
CA VAL A 302 -5.14 11.62 13.23
C VAL A 302 -4.27 11.24 12.04
N SER A 303 -4.82 11.27 10.83
CA SER A 303 -4.02 11.08 9.62
C SER A 303 -3.49 12.42 9.12
N SER A 304 -2.34 12.37 8.46
CA SER A 304 -1.74 13.53 7.79
C SER A 304 -1.67 13.31 6.28
N GLU A 305 -1.20 14.33 5.54
CA GLU A 305 -0.94 14.18 4.12
C GLU A 305 0.05 13.01 3.87
N GLY A 306 -0.28 12.13 2.93
CA GLY A 306 0.50 10.93 2.64
C GLY A 306 -0.14 9.64 3.16
N THR A 307 -0.01 8.59 2.36
CA THR A 307 -0.69 7.31 2.59
C THR A 307 -0.15 6.65 3.86
N ASN A 308 -1.00 6.10 4.74
CA ASN A 308 -0.60 5.44 6.00
C ASN A 308 0.11 6.33 7.04
N ASN A 309 0.00 7.66 6.93
CA ASN A 309 0.68 8.54 7.86
C ASN A 309 -0.24 8.95 9.02
N GLN A 310 -0.25 8.15 10.10
CA GLN A 310 -1.23 8.26 11.18
C GLN A 310 -0.61 8.37 12.57
N VAL A 311 -1.15 9.26 13.40
CA VAL A 311 -0.89 9.34 14.83
C VAL A 311 -2.10 8.78 15.58
N VAL A 312 -1.89 7.69 16.33
CA VAL A 312 -2.97 7.02 17.06
C VAL A 312 -2.88 7.32 18.55
N PHE A 313 -3.92 7.97 19.07
CA PHE A 313 -4.18 8.25 20.48
C PHE A 313 -5.05 7.13 21.03
N LEU A 314 -4.44 6.14 21.70
CA LEU A 314 -5.15 4.94 22.17
C LEU A 314 -5.80 5.15 23.54
N ASN A 315 -7.03 4.68 23.72
CA ASN A 315 -7.71 4.58 25.02
C ASN A 315 -7.92 5.93 25.75
N MET A 316 -8.38 6.96 25.06
CA MET A 316 -8.60 8.33 25.58
C MET A 316 -9.98 8.49 26.24
N VAL A 317 -10.06 9.04 27.45
CA VAL A 317 -11.36 9.34 28.12
C VAL A 317 -12.06 10.56 27.47
N ASN A 318 -11.30 11.58 27.06
CA ASN A 318 -11.82 12.84 26.50
C ASN A 318 -11.65 12.90 24.97
N GLY A 319 -11.82 11.77 24.27
CA GLY A 319 -11.58 11.66 22.82
C GLY A 319 -12.47 12.56 21.98
N GLU A 320 -13.75 12.72 22.35
CA GLU A 320 -14.67 13.62 21.63
C GLU A 320 -14.23 15.09 21.71
N THR A 321 -13.79 15.54 22.88
CA THR A 321 -13.26 16.89 23.08
C THR A 321 -11.99 17.10 22.25
N LEU A 322 -11.11 16.08 22.22
CA LEU A 322 -9.89 16.12 21.41
C LEU A 322 -10.20 16.27 19.91
N ILE A 323 -11.17 15.50 19.39
CA ILE A 323 -11.62 15.64 18.00
C ILE A 323 -12.16 17.05 17.75
N LYS A 324 -13.02 17.57 18.63
CA LYS A 324 -13.58 18.92 18.50
C LYS A 324 -12.49 19.99 18.47
N ASN A 325 -11.49 19.87 19.34
CA ASN A 325 -10.36 20.79 19.43
C ASN A 325 -9.50 20.74 18.16
N ILE A 326 -9.13 19.54 17.68
CA ILE A 326 -8.35 19.39 16.43
C ILE A 326 -9.15 19.95 15.24
N LYS A 327 -10.46 19.69 15.17
CA LYS A 327 -11.34 20.26 14.13
C LYS A 327 -11.39 21.78 14.18
N TYR A 328 -11.52 22.36 15.37
CA TYR A 328 -11.53 23.81 15.56
C TYR A 328 -10.22 24.46 15.11
N LEU A 329 -9.08 23.90 15.55
CA LEU A 329 -7.76 24.41 15.18
C LEU A 329 -7.53 24.33 13.67
N LYS A 330 -7.91 23.22 13.03
CA LYS A 330 -7.83 23.09 11.58
C LYS A 330 -8.67 24.15 10.86
N ASN A 331 -9.91 24.36 11.31
CA ASN A 331 -10.77 25.40 10.75
C ASN A 331 -10.18 26.81 10.91
N ALA A 332 -9.58 27.11 12.07
CA ALA A 332 -8.94 28.40 12.33
C ALA A 332 -7.75 28.68 11.38
N ILE A 333 -6.97 27.66 11.05
CA ILE A 333 -5.83 27.76 10.12
C ILE A 333 -6.29 28.00 8.66
N THR A 334 -7.47 27.50 8.27
CA THR A 334 -7.97 27.58 6.86
C THR A 334 -8.80 28.85 6.56
N LEU A 335 -8.85 29.82 7.46
CA LEU A 335 -9.62 31.06 7.26
C LEU A 335 -8.76 32.14 6.59
N THR A 336 -9.08 32.44 5.33
CA THR A 336 -8.54 33.58 4.59
C THR A 336 -9.04 34.89 5.23
N LYS A 337 -8.17 35.90 5.28
CA LYS A 337 -8.31 37.24 5.90
C LYS A 337 -9.62 38.03 5.62
N LYS A 338 -10.55 37.53 4.80
CA LYS A 338 -11.80 38.19 4.42
C LYS A 338 -12.99 37.91 5.36
N GLU A 339 -12.96 36.83 6.15
CA GLU A 339 -14.09 36.44 7.01
C GLU A 339 -13.95 36.88 8.49
N LEU A 340 -12.88 37.57 8.87
CA LEU A 340 -12.60 37.96 10.27
C LEU A 340 -13.25 39.29 10.73
N VAL A 341 -14.18 39.87 9.97
CA VAL A 341 -14.75 41.20 10.29
C VAL A 341 -16.16 41.14 10.93
N GLN A 342 -16.69 39.96 11.23
CA GLN A 342 -17.94 39.85 12.00
C GLN A 342 -17.86 38.72 13.03
N ASP A 343 -17.06 38.96 14.08
CA ASP A 343 -17.33 38.53 15.46
C ASP A 343 -16.18 39.06 16.34
N GLU A 344 -16.17 40.38 16.56
CA GLU A 344 -15.32 41.01 17.56
C GLU A 344 -15.82 40.64 18.96
N GLN A 345 -15.19 39.62 19.56
CA GLN A 345 -14.79 39.51 20.98
C GLN A 345 -14.66 38.04 21.39
N LYS A 346 -13.57 37.39 20.97
CA LYS A 346 -12.79 36.38 21.73
C LYS A 346 -11.76 35.69 20.81
N LEU A 347 -10.58 36.32 20.70
CA LEU A 347 -9.24 35.72 20.78
C LEU A 347 -8.30 36.81 20.26
N ASP A 348 -7.66 37.53 21.17
CA ASP A 348 -6.56 38.39 20.78
C ASP A 348 -5.41 37.52 20.26
N GLU A 349 -5.00 37.85 19.03
CA GLU A 349 -3.91 37.31 18.22
C GLU A 349 -4.06 35.89 17.65
N ILE A 350 -5.01 35.72 16.72
CA ILE A 350 -4.97 34.63 15.72
C ILE A 350 -4.23 35.13 14.48
N VAL A 351 -3.03 34.58 14.26
CA VAL A 351 -2.22 34.77 13.06
C VAL A 351 -2.93 34.11 11.87
N GLY A 352 -3.45 34.91 10.93
CA GLY A 352 -4.09 34.43 9.71
C GLY A 352 -3.06 33.90 8.70
N PHE A 353 -3.25 32.66 8.24
CA PHE A 353 -2.38 32.01 7.26
C PHE A 353 -2.96 32.09 5.84
N VAL A 354 -2.07 32.18 4.85
CA VAL A 354 -2.38 32.09 3.43
C VAL A 354 -1.54 30.96 2.87
N ASP A 355 -2.19 29.86 2.48
CA ASP A 355 -1.54 28.82 1.70
C ASP A 355 -1.18 29.42 0.33
N LYS A 356 0.13 29.54 0.04
CA LYS A 356 0.63 30.33 -1.11
C LYS A 356 0.48 29.62 -2.46
N THR A 357 -0.19 28.46 -2.54
CA THR A 357 -0.18 27.65 -3.77
C THR A 357 -1.52 27.14 -4.27
N ASP A 358 -2.64 27.39 -3.60
CA ASP A 358 -3.94 26.94 -4.11
C ASP A 358 -4.63 28.08 -4.88
N GLU A 359 -4.93 27.84 -6.16
CA GLU A 359 -5.95 28.60 -6.90
C GLU A 359 -7.18 28.79 -6.01
N MET A 360 -7.76 29.99 -5.97
CA MET A 360 -8.97 30.28 -5.17
C MET A 360 -10.13 29.41 -5.68
N ILE A 361 -10.27 28.21 -5.12
CA ILE A 361 -11.42 27.34 -5.34
C ILE A 361 -12.52 27.79 -4.39
N ASP A 362 -13.67 28.11 -4.96
CA ASP A 362 -14.86 28.51 -4.22
C ASP A 362 -15.60 27.28 -3.69
N TYR A 363 -15.40 26.97 -2.41
CA TYR A 363 -16.07 25.88 -1.72
C TYR A 363 -17.38 26.36 -1.10
N ASN A 364 -18.50 25.68 -1.35
CA ASN A 364 -19.76 25.99 -0.67
C ASN A 364 -19.72 25.58 0.82
N ARG A 365 -19.27 26.47 1.69
CA ARG A 365 -19.17 26.22 3.15
C ARG A 365 -20.51 26.37 3.89
N GLU A 366 -21.52 26.94 3.26
CA GLU A 366 -22.82 27.20 3.91
C GLU A 366 -23.75 25.99 3.91
N PHE A 367 -23.70 25.16 2.86
CA PHE A 367 -24.57 24.00 2.75
C PHE A 367 -24.24 22.94 3.82
N SER A 368 -25.27 22.51 4.56
CA SER A 368 -25.18 21.41 5.51
C SER A 368 -26.37 20.46 5.36
N ALA A 369 -26.13 19.16 5.51
CA ALA A 369 -27.16 18.14 5.33
C ALA A 369 -26.86 16.87 6.12
N LYS A 370 -27.92 16.16 6.49
CA LYS A 370 -27.86 14.87 7.19
C LYS A 370 -28.54 13.80 6.34
N TYR A 371 -27.85 12.70 6.09
CA TYR A 371 -28.38 11.55 5.33
C TYR A 371 -28.33 10.27 6.16
N HIS A 372 -29.22 9.35 5.80
CA HIS A 372 -29.31 8.02 6.37
C HIS A 372 -29.46 6.97 5.26
N MET A 373 -29.11 5.72 5.58
CA MET A 373 -29.34 4.59 4.68
C MET A 373 -30.85 4.39 4.47
N ASN A 374 -31.25 4.05 3.26
CA ASN A 374 -32.64 3.75 2.95
C ASN A 374 -33.03 2.35 3.45
N LEU A 375 -34.02 2.27 4.34
CA LEU A 375 -34.44 1.02 4.98
C LEU A 375 -34.91 -0.06 3.98
N PRO A 376 -35.89 0.19 3.06
CA PRO A 376 -36.32 -0.82 2.10
C PRO A 376 -35.19 -1.41 1.26
N ARG A 377 -34.30 -0.54 0.75
CA ARG A 377 -33.14 -0.94 -0.04
C ARG A 377 -32.22 -1.88 0.74
N VAL A 378 -31.88 -1.52 1.97
CA VAL A 378 -30.96 -2.31 2.81
C VAL A 378 -31.57 -3.65 3.19
N MET A 379 -32.85 -3.69 3.53
CA MET A 379 -33.56 -4.93 3.85
C MET A 379 -33.58 -5.89 2.66
N PHE A 380 -33.87 -5.40 1.46
CA PHE A 380 -33.83 -6.22 0.25
C PHE A 380 -32.43 -6.83 0.01
N SER A 381 -31.37 -6.04 0.19
CA SER A 381 -29.99 -6.51 0.05
C SER A 381 -29.64 -7.58 1.10
N SER A 382 -30.16 -7.42 2.32
CA SER A 382 -29.91 -8.30 3.45
C SER A 382 -30.52 -9.69 3.27
N ILE A 383 -31.70 -9.78 2.63
CA ILE A 383 -32.32 -11.06 2.25
C ILE A 383 -31.40 -11.83 1.31
N PHE A 384 -30.92 -11.16 0.26
CA PHE A 384 -30.07 -11.80 -0.74
C PHE A 384 -28.74 -12.27 -0.16
N SER A 385 -28.12 -11.46 0.74
CA SER A 385 -26.91 -11.88 1.44
C SER A 385 -27.16 -13.05 2.40
N GLY A 386 -28.30 -13.08 3.09
CA GLY A 386 -28.67 -14.17 3.98
C GLY A 386 -28.85 -15.50 3.23
N LEU A 387 -29.51 -15.47 2.07
CA LEU A 387 -29.64 -16.63 1.18
C LEU A 387 -28.28 -17.12 0.67
N SER A 388 -27.40 -16.21 0.24
CA SER A 388 -26.06 -16.57 -0.22
C SER A 388 -25.22 -17.22 0.88
N LEU A 389 -25.27 -16.69 2.10
CA LEU A 389 -24.55 -17.26 3.25
C LEU A 389 -25.08 -18.65 3.59
N ALA A 390 -26.40 -18.83 3.55
CA ALA A 390 -27.02 -20.11 3.82
C ALA A 390 -26.64 -21.19 2.81
N ILE A 391 -26.60 -20.85 1.51
CA ILE A 391 -26.14 -21.77 0.46
C ILE A 391 -24.68 -22.17 0.72
N PHE A 392 -23.83 -21.21 1.07
CA PHE A 392 -22.42 -21.47 1.36
C PHE A 392 -22.20 -22.37 2.58
N ILE A 393 -22.86 -22.08 3.71
CA ILE A 393 -22.76 -22.90 4.93
C ILE A 393 -23.30 -24.31 4.67
N SER A 394 -24.42 -24.41 3.96
CA SER A 394 -25.02 -25.72 3.66
C SER A 394 -24.17 -26.57 2.72
N PHE A 395 -23.46 -25.94 1.77
CA PHE A 395 -22.47 -26.62 0.94
C PHE A 395 -21.33 -27.20 1.78
N PHE A 396 -20.86 -26.46 2.78
CA PHE A 396 -19.78 -26.92 3.68
C PHE A 396 -20.19 -28.04 4.63
N LEU A 397 -21.43 -28.00 5.14
CA LEU A 397 -21.92 -29.02 6.08
C LEU A 397 -22.33 -30.33 5.40
N GLN A 398 -22.43 -30.35 4.07
CA GLN A 398 -22.82 -31.52 3.26
C GLN A 398 -24.10 -32.23 3.76
N SER A 399 -24.98 -31.51 4.47
CA SER A 399 -26.18 -32.07 5.09
C SER A 399 -27.40 -31.23 4.74
N ILE A 400 -28.37 -31.88 4.09
CA ILE A 400 -29.59 -31.24 3.58
C ILE A 400 -30.61 -30.96 4.69
N GLU A 401 -30.57 -31.72 5.80
CA GLU A 401 -31.49 -31.59 6.93
C GLU A 401 -31.33 -30.26 7.67
N PHE A 402 -30.11 -29.71 7.67
CA PHE A 402 -29.81 -28.41 8.28
C PHE A 402 -30.02 -27.23 7.33
N PHE A 403 -30.30 -27.45 6.04
CA PHE A 403 -30.42 -26.39 5.04
C PHE A 403 -31.49 -25.36 5.45
N LEU A 404 -32.70 -25.82 5.75
CA LEU A 404 -33.82 -24.92 6.06
C LEU A 404 -33.62 -24.14 7.38
N PRO A 405 -33.18 -24.75 8.50
CA PRO A 405 -32.81 -24.01 9.71
C PRO A 405 -31.69 -22.98 9.47
N ILE A 406 -30.65 -23.32 8.69
CA ILE A 406 -29.53 -22.43 8.39
C ILE A 406 -29.99 -21.25 7.53
N VAL A 407 -30.86 -21.49 6.54
CA VAL A 407 -31.47 -20.43 5.72
C VAL A 407 -32.25 -19.46 6.61
N LEU A 408 -33.12 -19.95 7.48
CA LEU A 408 -33.90 -19.11 8.38
C LEU A 408 -32.99 -18.30 9.32
N LEU A 409 -32.01 -18.93 9.95
CA LEU A 409 -31.07 -18.25 10.86
C LEU A 409 -30.24 -17.20 10.13
N SER A 410 -29.72 -17.52 8.94
CA SER A 410 -28.90 -16.61 8.12
C SER A 410 -29.71 -15.40 7.64
N ILE A 411 -30.98 -15.61 7.27
CA ILE A 411 -31.90 -14.54 6.89
C ILE A 411 -32.18 -13.65 8.11
N VAL A 412 -32.59 -14.21 9.24
CA VAL A 412 -32.87 -13.44 10.48
C VAL A 412 -31.65 -12.62 10.90
N PHE A 413 -30.47 -13.23 10.91
CA PHE A 413 -29.22 -12.53 11.24
C PHE A 413 -28.92 -11.39 10.26
N SER A 414 -29.07 -11.63 8.96
CA SER A 414 -28.83 -10.61 7.94
C SER A 414 -29.84 -9.46 8.04
N PHE A 415 -31.11 -9.75 8.32
CA PHE A 415 -32.15 -8.73 8.58
C PHE A 415 -31.81 -7.88 9.80
N LEU A 416 -31.46 -8.52 10.92
CA LEU A 416 -31.10 -7.83 12.15
C LEU A 416 -29.89 -6.91 11.90
N LYS A 417 -28.87 -7.41 11.20
CA LYS A 417 -27.71 -6.62 10.78
C LYS A 417 -28.13 -5.43 9.91
N GLY A 418 -28.96 -5.65 8.88
CA GLY A 418 -29.45 -4.58 8.02
C GLY A 418 -30.24 -3.50 8.77
N PHE A 419 -31.04 -3.90 9.76
CA PHE A 419 -31.75 -2.97 10.64
C PHE A 419 -30.79 -2.11 11.47
N ILE A 420 -29.81 -2.76 12.09
CA ILE A 420 -28.77 -2.11 12.88
C ILE A 420 -28.01 -1.12 12.01
N ASP A 421 -27.58 -1.54 10.81
CA ASP A 421 -26.85 -0.67 9.89
C ASP A 421 -27.66 0.58 9.53
N VAL A 422 -28.97 0.45 9.25
CA VAL A 422 -29.81 1.62 8.94
C VAL A 422 -29.98 2.55 10.13
N LYS A 423 -30.23 2.00 11.32
CA LYS A 423 -30.52 2.81 12.52
C LYS A 423 -29.30 3.55 13.04
N PHE A 424 -28.12 2.95 12.94
CA PHE A 424 -26.91 3.45 13.59
C PHE A 424 -25.90 4.08 12.63
N ASN A 425 -26.09 4.01 11.29
CA ASN A 425 -25.30 4.79 10.34
C ASN A 425 -25.93 6.17 10.05
N THR A 426 -25.13 7.21 10.22
CA THR A 426 -25.47 8.61 9.92
C THR A 426 -24.37 9.24 9.07
N TYR A 427 -24.77 9.97 8.03
CA TYR A 427 -23.86 10.70 7.16
C TYR A 427 -24.12 12.20 7.29
N LEU A 428 -23.06 13.00 7.42
CA LEU A 428 -23.16 14.44 7.65
C LEU A 428 -22.33 15.21 6.62
N LEU A 429 -22.92 16.26 6.07
CA LEU A 429 -22.21 17.34 5.37
C LEU A 429 -22.27 18.55 6.29
N GLU A 430 -21.13 18.95 6.85
CA GLU A 430 -20.99 20.15 7.68
C GLU A 430 -20.23 21.24 6.91
N LYS A 431 -19.95 22.39 7.53
CA LYS A 431 -19.36 23.56 6.86
C LYS A 431 -18.06 23.22 6.11
N ASN A 432 -17.09 22.62 6.79
CA ASN A 432 -15.78 22.28 6.24
C ASN A 432 -15.50 20.76 6.17
N THR A 433 -16.46 19.93 6.56
CA THR A 433 -16.24 18.48 6.71
C THR A 433 -17.35 17.63 6.10
N ILE A 434 -16.97 16.41 5.70
CA ILE A 434 -17.87 15.32 5.32
C ILE A 434 -17.63 14.17 6.28
N GLU A 435 -18.69 13.65 6.90
CA GLU A 435 -18.59 12.68 7.99
C GLU A 435 -19.43 11.43 7.76
N SER A 436 -18.91 10.28 8.18
CA SER A 436 -19.64 9.02 8.31
C SER A 436 -19.53 8.54 9.75
N LYS A 437 -20.68 8.36 10.42
CA LYS A 437 -20.80 7.95 11.82
C LYS A 437 -21.58 6.64 11.90
N TYR A 438 -21.00 5.64 12.55
CA TYR A 438 -21.67 4.42 12.98
C TYR A 438 -21.64 4.34 14.50
N GLU A 439 -22.80 4.23 15.16
CA GLU A 439 -22.91 4.33 16.61
C GLU A 439 -23.74 3.19 17.26
N PHE A 440 -23.25 1.95 17.22
CA PHE A 440 -23.93 0.79 17.85
C PHE A 440 -23.11 0.18 19.00
N LEU A 441 -22.79 -1.11 18.99
CA LEU A 441 -21.88 -1.74 19.96
C LEU A 441 -20.42 -1.29 19.75
N THR A 442 -20.13 -0.74 18.58
CA THR A 442 -18.86 -0.08 18.28
C THR A 442 -19.17 1.31 17.74
N ASN A 443 -18.25 2.26 17.94
CA ASN A 443 -18.30 3.55 17.28
C ASN A 443 -17.22 3.63 16.20
N ARG A 444 -17.61 4.11 15.02
CA ARG A 444 -16.70 4.47 13.94
C ARG A 444 -17.11 5.83 13.41
N HIS A 445 -16.23 6.81 13.49
CA HIS A 445 -16.50 8.15 12.99
C HIS A 445 -15.36 8.62 12.12
N LYS A 446 -15.59 8.61 10.81
CA LYS A 446 -14.62 9.05 9.81
C LYS A 446 -14.98 10.43 9.29
N THR A 447 -14.02 11.36 9.30
CA THR A 447 -14.23 12.75 8.87
C THR A 447 -13.19 13.15 7.83
N PHE A 448 -13.62 13.64 6.67
CA PHE A 448 -12.75 14.30 5.68
C PHE A 448 -13.00 15.79 5.66
N THR A 449 -11.96 16.58 5.41
CA THR A 449 -12.12 18.01 5.13
C THR A 449 -12.32 18.23 3.64
N ILE A 450 -13.19 19.18 3.29
CA ILE A 450 -13.66 19.38 1.91
C ILE A 450 -12.53 19.75 0.93
N ASP A 451 -11.50 20.44 1.40
CA ASP A 451 -10.33 20.87 0.65
C ASP A 451 -9.40 19.72 0.26
N LYS A 452 -9.37 18.65 1.07
CA LYS A 452 -8.54 17.46 0.85
C LYS A 452 -9.23 16.38 0.02
N ILE A 453 -10.52 16.56 -0.31
CA ILE A 453 -11.26 15.63 -1.17
C ILE A 453 -10.72 15.72 -2.59
N THR A 454 -10.22 14.59 -3.10
CA THR A 454 -9.62 14.53 -4.43
C THR A 454 -10.58 14.08 -5.51
N GLY A 455 -11.53 13.22 -5.16
CA GLY A 455 -12.50 12.70 -6.10
C GLY A 455 -13.77 12.22 -5.45
N VAL A 456 -14.86 12.30 -6.21
CA VAL A 456 -16.19 11.84 -5.79
C VAL A 456 -16.73 10.85 -6.81
N ASN A 457 -17.27 9.74 -6.32
CA ASN A 457 -17.81 8.68 -7.14
C ASN A 457 -19.23 8.30 -6.68
N PHE A 458 -20.22 8.65 -7.49
CA PHE A 458 -21.60 8.20 -7.32
C PHE A 458 -21.76 6.82 -7.95
N LYS A 459 -22.23 5.87 -7.16
CA LYS A 459 -22.47 4.47 -7.54
C LYS A 459 -23.94 4.14 -7.43
N GLU A 460 -24.44 3.45 -8.44
CA GLU A 460 -25.84 3.03 -8.52
C GLU A 460 -25.93 1.67 -9.22
N ASN A 461 -26.41 0.66 -8.51
CA ASN A 461 -26.69 -0.66 -9.08
C ASN A 461 -28.19 -0.83 -9.45
N LEU A 462 -28.59 -2.02 -9.90
CA LEU A 462 -29.98 -2.29 -10.26
C LEU A 462 -30.96 -2.15 -9.07
N ILE A 463 -30.54 -2.58 -7.88
CA ILE A 463 -31.34 -2.46 -6.65
C ILE A 463 -31.48 -0.98 -6.28
N ASP A 464 -30.40 -0.20 -6.43
CA ASP A 464 -30.42 1.22 -6.16
C ASP A 464 -31.41 1.96 -7.07
N LYS A 465 -31.46 1.60 -8.37
CA LYS A 465 -32.46 2.11 -9.33
C LYS A 465 -33.89 1.77 -8.93
N LEU A 466 -34.13 0.54 -8.49
CA LEU A 466 -35.46 0.08 -8.06
C LEU A 466 -35.98 0.89 -6.86
N PHE A 467 -35.10 1.24 -5.92
CA PHE A 467 -35.48 1.97 -4.70
C PHE A 467 -35.22 3.50 -4.77
N GLY A 468 -34.72 4.03 -5.89
CA GLY A 468 -34.40 5.45 -6.03
C GLY A 468 -33.30 5.92 -5.07
N THR A 469 -32.25 5.12 -4.95
CA THR A 469 -31.12 5.34 -4.02
C THR A 469 -29.79 5.41 -4.78
N CYS A 470 -28.73 5.81 -4.10
CA CYS A 470 -27.37 5.70 -4.60
C CYS A 470 -26.38 5.61 -3.44
N SER A 471 -25.12 5.30 -3.75
CA SER A 471 -24.02 5.43 -2.81
C SER A 471 -23.02 6.47 -3.32
N VAL A 472 -22.47 7.29 -2.44
CA VAL A 472 -21.47 8.32 -2.78
C VAL A 472 -20.17 8.00 -2.08
N GLN A 473 -19.07 7.89 -2.83
CA GLN A 473 -17.74 7.63 -2.29
C GLN A 473 -16.85 8.85 -2.47
N PHE A 474 -16.19 9.27 -1.40
CA PHE A 474 -15.22 10.35 -1.36
C PHE A 474 -13.82 9.77 -1.22
N ALA A 475 -12.89 10.22 -2.06
CA ALA A 475 -11.45 10.02 -1.92
C ALA A 475 -10.83 11.28 -1.30
N SER A 476 -9.81 11.11 -0.46
CA SER A 476 -9.08 12.21 0.17
C SER A 476 -7.59 11.93 0.18
N ILE A 477 -6.77 12.96 -0.01
CA ILE A 477 -5.31 12.84 0.18
C ILE A 477 -5.02 12.46 1.64
N GLY A 478 -4.14 11.48 1.83
CA GLY A 478 -3.68 11.05 3.16
C GLY A 478 -4.60 10.07 3.89
N SER A 479 -5.80 9.81 3.39
CA SER A 479 -6.73 8.86 4.02
C SER A 479 -6.39 7.41 3.72
N SER A 480 -6.55 6.53 4.71
CA SER A 480 -6.35 5.08 4.56
C SER A 480 -7.45 4.37 3.75
N GLY A 481 -8.58 5.03 3.45
CA GLY A 481 -9.67 4.42 2.67
C GLY A 481 -10.69 5.45 2.18
N PHE A 482 -11.72 5.02 1.44
CA PHE A 482 -12.82 5.92 1.07
C PHE A 482 -13.73 6.26 2.26
N LEU A 483 -14.41 7.40 2.20
CA LEU A 483 -15.59 7.69 3.02
C LEU A 483 -16.81 7.45 2.14
N THR A 484 -17.74 6.58 2.56
CA THR A 484 -18.88 6.17 1.72
C THR A 484 -20.20 6.50 2.41
N PHE A 485 -21.03 7.29 1.74
CA PHE A 485 -22.45 7.41 2.03
C PHE A 485 -23.17 6.26 1.33
N SER A 486 -23.53 5.22 2.08
CA SER A 486 -24.12 4.01 1.50
C SER A 486 -25.63 4.14 1.37
N ASN A 487 -26.17 3.81 0.20
CA ASN A 487 -27.59 3.53 -0.01
C ASN A 487 -28.53 4.68 0.40
N ILE A 488 -28.10 5.92 0.22
CA ILE A 488 -28.88 7.11 0.56
C ILE A 488 -29.93 7.38 -0.51
N LYS A 489 -31.00 8.11 -0.17
CA LYS A 489 -32.05 8.49 -1.12
C LYS A 489 -31.49 9.45 -2.18
N LYS A 490 -31.72 9.16 -3.45
CA LYS A 490 -31.24 9.96 -4.58
C LYS A 490 -32.24 11.09 -4.87
N THR A 491 -32.08 12.23 -4.20
CA THR A 491 -32.88 13.43 -4.52
C THR A 491 -32.37 14.08 -5.81
N LYS A 492 -33.18 14.96 -6.42
CA LYS A 492 -32.82 15.66 -7.66
C LYS A 492 -31.59 16.57 -7.49
N THR A 493 -31.40 17.16 -6.30
CA THR A 493 -30.32 18.11 -5.99
C THR A 493 -29.09 17.46 -5.36
N LEU A 494 -29.18 16.21 -4.85
CA LEU A 494 -28.10 15.55 -4.10
C LEU A 494 -26.73 15.68 -4.78
N GLN A 495 -26.70 15.47 -6.10
CA GLN A 495 -25.47 15.52 -6.87
C GLN A 495 -24.91 16.95 -6.98
N SER A 496 -25.72 17.94 -7.30
CA SER A 496 -25.27 19.34 -7.36
C SER A 496 -24.82 19.83 -5.99
N ASP A 497 -25.55 19.46 -4.94
CA ASP A 497 -25.26 19.88 -3.57
C ASP A 497 -23.90 19.33 -3.10
N ILE A 498 -23.62 18.05 -3.38
CA ILE A 498 -22.33 17.43 -3.05
C ILE A 498 -21.19 17.99 -3.91
N LEU A 499 -21.41 18.24 -5.20
CA LEU A 499 -20.36 18.73 -6.10
C LEU A 499 -19.97 20.18 -5.77
N THR A 500 -20.96 21.06 -5.55
CA THR A 500 -20.68 22.45 -5.14
C THR A 500 -20.00 22.52 -3.77
N LYS A 501 -20.30 21.57 -2.87
CA LYS A 501 -19.62 21.44 -1.56
C LYS A 501 -18.10 21.24 -1.68
N ILE A 502 -17.65 20.62 -2.76
CA ILE A 502 -16.23 20.32 -3.00
C ILE A 502 -15.61 21.22 -4.09
N GLY A 503 -16.27 22.33 -4.44
CA GLY A 503 -15.77 23.30 -5.42
C GLY A 503 -15.97 22.89 -6.89
N ILE A 504 -16.89 21.95 -7.18
CA ILE A 504 -17.23 21.53 -8.53
C ILE A 504 -18.58 22.14 -8.94
N ASP A 505 -18.55 23.10 -9.85
CA ASP A 505 -19.74 23.71 -10.45
C ASP A 505 -19.96 23.21 -11.89
N LYS A 506 -21.11 22.56 -12.12
CA LYS A 506 -21.49 22.01 -13.44
C LYS A 506 -22.07 23.04 -14.39
N ASN A 507 -22.34 24.27 -13.96
CA ASN A 507 -22.96 25.31 -14.80
C ASN A 507 -21.98 25.92 -15.81
N LYS A 508 -20.70 25.53 -15.78
CA LYS A 508 -19.66 25.99 -16.69
C LYS A 508 -19.69 25.28 -18.05
N ASN A 509 -19.08 25.92 -19.05
CA ASN A 509 -18.87 25.33 -20.37
C ASN A 509 -18.15 23.98 -20.25
N PHE A 510 -18.61 23.01 -21.04
CA PHE A 510 -18.04 21.67 -21.10
C PHE A 510 -17.86 21.20 -22.54
N GLU A 511 -16.93 20.29 -22.74
CA GLU A 511 -16.70 19.60 -23.99
C GLU A 511 -16.95 18.10 -23.83
N ASP A 512 -17.84 17.56 -24.66
CA ASP A 512 -18.09 16.12 -24.73
C ASP A 512 -16.99 15.42 -25.53
N LEU A 513 -16.33 14.45 -24.91
CA LEU A 513 -15.33 13.63 -25.58
C LEU A 513 -15.98 12.58 -26.47
N LYS A 514 -15.55 12.53 -27.72
CA LYS A 514 -16.12 11.64 -28.72
C LYS A 514 -15.64 10.20 -28.54
N VAL A 515 -16.60 9.29 -28.43
CA VAL A 515 -16.37 7.85 -28.26
C VAL A 515 -16.59 7.12 -29.59
N LYS A 516 -15.58 6.35 -30.04
CA LYS A 516 -15.57 5.58 -31.29
C LYS A 516 -15.61 4.07 -31.00
N TYR A 517 -16.71 3.60 -30.44
CA TYR A 517 -16.94 2.17 -30.27
C TYR A 517 -17.51 1.54 -31.55
N ASN A 518 -16.70 0.73 -32.24
CA ASN A 518 -17.10 -0.04 -33.43
C ASN A 518 -16.35 -1.39 -33.43
N LEU A 519 -16.73 -2.30 -34.34
CA LEU A 519 -16.14 -3.65 -34.39
C LEU A 519 -14.61 -3.60 -34.57
N LYS A 520 -14.11 -2.69 -35.43
CA LYS A 520 -12.67 -2.49 -35.65
C LYS A 520 -11.97 -2.12 -34.34
N ASN A 521 -12.40 -1.08 -33.66
CA ASN A 521 -11.77 -0.62 -32.42
C ASN A 521 -11.96 -1.60 -31.26
N TYR A 522 -13.07 -2.35 -31.21
CA TYR A 522 -13.28 -3.44 -30.27
C TYR A 522 -12.23 -4.56 -30.45
N ILE A 523 -12.03 -5.03 -31.68
CA ILE A 523 -11.04 -6.06 -31.99
C ILE A 523 -9.63 -5.55 -31.68
N LEU A 524 -9.29 -4.33 -32.12
CA LEU A 524 -7.98 -3.74 -31.87
C LEU A 524 -7.73 -3.51 -30.38
N GLY A 525 -8.74 -3.07 -29.63
CA GLY A 525 -8.70 -2.90 -28.17
C GLY A 525 -8.50 -4.20 -27.39
N ASN A 526 -8.85 -5.34 -27.97
CA ASN A 526 -8.77 -6.68 -27.36
C ASN A 526 -7.79 -7.64 -28.08
N ILE A 527 -6.96 -7.17 -29.02
CA ILE A 527 -6.10 -8.06 -29.81
C ILE A 527 -5.06 -8.80 -28.96
N ALA A 528 -4.49 -8.17 -27.92
CA ALA A 528 -3.50 -8.85 -27.09
C ALA A 528 -4.11 -9.93 -26.20
N SER A 529 -5.31 -9.71 -25.64
CA SER A 529 -6.00 -10.74 -24.86
C SER A 529 -6.36 -11.93 -25.76
N SER A 530 -6.82 -11.68 -26.98
CA SER A 530 -7.07 -12.73 -27.98
C SER A 530 -5.80 -13.54 -28.32
N ILE A 531 -4.67 -12.88 -28.51
CA ILE A 531 -3.37 -13.55 -28.76
C ILE A 531 -2.96 -14.41 -27.56
N ILE A 532 -3.10 -13.90 -26.32
CA ILE A 532 -2.75 -14.63 -25.10
C ILE A 532 -3.63 -15.88 -24.96
N ILE A 533 -4.95 -15.74 -25.11
CA ILE A 533 -5.89 -16.88 -25.05
C ILE A 533 -5.51 -17.93 -26.09
N PHE A 534 -5.18 -17.52 -27.31
CA PHE A 534 -4.72 -18.41 -28.36
C PHE A 534 -3.43 -19.17 -27.97
N PHE A 535 -2.43 -18.49 -27.40
CA PHE A 535 -1.22 -19.15 -26.92
C PHE A 535 -1.47 -20.11 -25.74
N VAL A 536 -2.34 -19.74 -24.79
CA VAL A 536 -2.73 -20.61 -23.68
C VAL A 536 -3.38 -21.89 -24.22
N LEU A 537 -4.26 -21.78 -25.22
CA LEU A 537 -4.86 -22.94 -25.87
C LEU A 537 -3.82 -23.85 -26.53
N ILE A 538 -2.82 -23.27 -27.21
CA ILE A 538 -1.71 -24.04 -27.80
C ILE A 538 -0.93 -24.78 -26.71
N ILE A 539 -0.61 -24.13 -25.58
CA ILE A 539 0.12 -24.75 -24.48
C ILE A 539 -0.68 -25.88 -23.84
N VAL A 540 -1.97 -25.67 -23.58
CA VAL A 540 -2.87 -26.70 -23.06
C VAL A 540 -2.95 -27.88 -24.03
N PHE A 541 -3.03 -27.61 -25.33
CA PHE A 541 -3.06 -28.65 -26.36
C PHE A 541 -1.74 -29.45 -26.42
N ILE A 542 -0.59 -28.78 -26.37
CA ILE A 542 0.74 -29.43 -26.35
C ILE A 542 0.92 -30.25 -25.07
N GLY A 543 0.55 -29.70 -23.91
CA GLY A 543 0.63 -30.40 -22.63
C GLY A 543 -0.25 -31.64 -22.60
N PHE A 544 -1.45 -31.56 -23.17
CA PHE A 544 -2.35 -32.69 -23.33
C PHE A 544 -1.77 -33.77 -24.26
N PHE A 545 -1.23 -33.37 -25.42
CA PHE A 545 -0.59 -34.30 -26.35
C PHE A 545 0.64 -34.96 -25.72
N GLY A 546 1.44 -34.21 -24.95
CA GLY A 546 2.55 -34.74 -24.16
C GLY A 546 2.10 -35.74 -23.10
N TYR A 547 1.01 -35.44 -22.38
CA TYR A 547 0.42 -36.33 -21.37
C TYR A 547 -0.10 -37.65 -21.95
N ILE A 548 -0.83 -37.61 -23.08
CA ILE A 548 -1.30 -38.83 -23.76
C ILE A 548 -0.11 -39.72 -24.14
N ASN A 549 0.95 -39.14 -24.68
CA ASN A 549 2.15 -39.89 -25.04
C ASN A 549 2.93 -40.42 -23.82
N PHE A 550 2.81 -39.74 -22.67
CA PHE A 550 3.44 -40.14 -21.41
C PHE A 550 2.71 -41.30 -20.72
N VAL A 551 1.37 -41.27 -20.66
CA VAL A 551 0.55 -42.29 -19.97
C VAL A 551 0.29 -43.53 -20.84
N GLY A 552 0.50 -43.45 -22.15
CA GLY A 552 0.27 -44.55 -23.08
C GLY A 552 -1.18 -44.65 -23.56
N SER A 553 -1.42 -45.51 -24.55
CA SER A 553 -2.69 -45.63 -25.29
C SER A 553 -3.89 -46.13 -24.48
N ASP A 554 -3.70 -46.55 -23.23
CA ASP A 554 -4.72 -47.23 -22.43
C ASP A 554 -5.67 -46.26 -21.72
N PHE A 555 -5.36 -44.96 -21.70
CA PHE A 555 -6.21 -43.93 -21.09
C PHE A 555 -7.23 -43.35 -22.08
N LYS A 556 -8.32 -44.09 -22.35
CA LYS A 556 -9.47 -43.57 -23.13
C LYS A 556 -10.40 -42.78 -22.20
N LEU A 557 -10.31 -41.45 -22.19
CA LEU A 557 -11.31 -40.56 -21.59
C LEU A 557 -12.36 -40.19 -22.66
N PRO A 558 -13.51 -40.88 -22.75
CA PRO A 558 -14.49 -40.68 -23.83
C PRO A 558 -15.14 -39.28 -23.85
N ASN A 559 -15.03 -38.50 -22.77
CA ASN A 559 -15.74 -37.21 -22.63
C ASN A 559 -14.85 -35.97 -22.80
N PHE A 560 -13.52 -36.13 -22.96
CA PHE A 560 -12.60 -34.98 -22.97
C PHE A 560 -12.68 -34.17 -24.27
N ASN A 561 -12.92 -34.81 -25.42
CA ASN A 561 -13.11 -34.13 -26.70
C ASN A 561 -14.29 -33.14 -26.65
N TYR A 562 -15.37 -33.48 -25.93
CA TYR A 562 -16.52 -32.60 -25.74
C TYR A 562 -16.21 -31.42 -24.83
N ILE A 563 -15.44 -31.62 -23.76
CA ILE A 563 -14.99 -30.54 -22.87
C ILE A 563 -14.08 -29.56 -23.64
N PHE A 564 -13.15 -30.09 -24.43
CA PHE A 564 -12.25 -29.27 -25.24
C PHE A 564 -13.00 -28.49 -26.35
N LEU A 565 -13.91 -29.14 -27.08
CA LEU A 565 -14.78 -28.47 -28.05
C LEU A 565 -15.68 -27.42 -27.40
N PHE A 566 -16.20 -27.69 -26.20
CA PHE A 566 -16.99 -26.74 -25.43
C PHE A 566 -16.17 -25.51 -24.99
N LEU A 567 -14.93 -25.71 -24.54
CA LEU A 567 -14.01 -24.61 -24.22
C LEU A 567 -13.68 -23.76 -25.45
N ILE A 568 -13.44 -24.39 -26.61
CA ILE A 568 -13.25 -23.68 -27.88
C ILE A 568 -14.51 -22.86 -28.22
N ALA A 569 -15.71 -23.47 -28.11
CA ALA A 569 -16.97 -22.80 -28.41
C ALA A 569 -17.21 -21.57 -27.50
N ILE A 570 -16.93 -21.68 -26.19
CA ILE A 570 -17.02 -20.56 -25.25
C ILE A 570 -16.10 -19.41 -25.70
N ILE A 571 -14.87 -19.72 -26.14
CA ILE A 571 -13.88 -18.71 -26.54
C ILE A 571 -14.31 -17.95 -27.79
N PHE A 572 -15.08 -18.55 -28.69
CA PHE A 572 -15.64 -17.84 -29.86
C PHE A 572 -16.94 -17.10 -29.55
N ILE A 573 -17.81 -17.65 -28.70
CA ILE A 573 -19.11 -17.03 -28.36
C ILE A 573 -18.91 -15.82 -27.45
N PHE A 574 -18.00 -15.90 -26.47
CA PHE A 574 -17.83 -14.88 -25.45
C PHE A 574 -17.46 -13.49 -26.03
N PRO A 575 -16.49 -13.35 -26.96
CA PRO A 575 -16.17 -12.06 -27.57
C PRO A 575 -17.32 -11.46 -28.39
N ILE A 576 -18.21 -12.29 -28.94
CA ILE A 576 -19.40 -11.81 -29.66
C ILE A 576 -20.40 -11.22 -28.68
N LEU A 577 -20.68 -11.92 -27.58
CA LEU A 577 -21.55 -11.43 -26.51
C LEU A 577 -21.01 -10.15 -25.88
N GLU A 578 -19.70 -10.09 -25.64
CA GLU A 578 -19.01 -8.91 -25.12
C GLU A 578 -19.10 -7.72 -26.10
N PHE A 579 -18.92 -7.95 -27.40
CA PHE A 579 -19.08 -6.89 -28.40
C PHE A 579 -20.50 -6.30 -28.39
N LEU A 580 -21.53 -7.17 -28.35
CA LEU A 580 -22.93 -6.78 -28.31
C LEU A 580 -23.26 -6.00 -27.02
N TYR A 581 -22.75 -6.48 -25.88
CA TYR A 581 -22.85 -5.75 -24.62
C TYR A 581 -22.21 -4.36 -24.72
N GLY A 582 -21.00 -4.27 -25.29
CA GLY A 582 -20.26 -3.03 -25.45
C GLY A 582 -21.00 -2.00 -26.32
N LYS A 583 -21.72 -2.43 -27.37
CA LYS A 583 -22.54 -1.50 -28.17
C LYS A 583 -23.59 -0.76 -27.33
N ILE A 584 -24.15 -1.43 -26.33
CA ILE A 584 -25.09 -0.81 -25.38
C ILE A 584 -24.29 -0.01 -24.34
N ALA A 585 -23.21 -0.58 -23.81
CA ALA A 585 -22.46 -0.01 -22.69
C ALA A 585 -21.77 1.32 -23.03
N TYR A 586 -21.25 1.47 -24.26
CA TYR A 586 -20.58 2.68 -24.75
C TYR A 586 -21.52 3.65 -25.50
N SER A 587 -22.84 3.46 -25.40
CA SER A 587 -23.80 4.44 -25.88
C SER A 587 -23.83 5.68 -24.97
N SER A 588 -24.19 6.84 -25.51
CA SER A 588 -24.25 8.13 -24.79
C SER A 588 -25.13 8.11 -23.52
N ARG A 589 -26.08 7.17 -23.44
CA ARG A 589 -26.92 6.97 -22.26
C ARG A 589 -26.14 6.45 -21.05
N PHE A 590 -25.23 5.50 -21.29
CA PHE A 590 -24.52 4.76 -20.24
C PHE A 590 -23.06 5.16 -20.10
N TYR A 591 -22.51 5.83 -21.11
CA TYR A 591 -21.12 6.24 -21.17
C TYR A 591 -20.97 7.69 -21.62
N LEU A 592 -20.30 8.50 -20.81
CA LEU A 592 -20.11 9.93 -21.06
C LEU A 592 -18.79 10.37 -20.44
N GLN A 593 -18.06 11.21 -21.15
CA GLN A 593 -16.75 11.71 -20.75
C GLN A 593 -16.71 13.21 -21.09
N ARG A 594 -16.49 14.06 -20.09
CA ARG A 594 -16.59 15.53 -20.23
C ARG A 594 -15.41 16.23 -19.60
N ILE A 595 -14.91 17.22 -20.31
CA ILE A 595 -13.89 18.16 -19.83
C ILE A 595 -14.61 19.48 -19.52
N TYR A 596 -14.51 19.93 -18.27
CA TYR A 596 -14.92 21.28 -17.87
C TYR A 596 -13.66 22.14 -17.68
N GLU A 597 -13.85 23.42 -17.32
CA GLU A 597 -12.74 24.36 -17.11
C GLU A 597 -11.77 23.91 -16.00
N ASN A 598 -12.27 23.37 -14.89
CA ASN A 598 -11.46 23.04 -13.70
C ASN A 598 -11.61 21.59 -13.22
N PHE A 599 -12.43 20.75 -13.87
CA PHE A 599 -12.64 19.35 -13.48
C PHE A 599 -12.96 18.43 -14.64
N TYR A 600 -12.85 17.13 -14.38
CA TYR A 600 -13.20 16.06 -15.29
C TYR A 600 -14.42 15.27 -14.79
N GLU A 601 -15.35 14.93 -15.69
CA GLU A 601 -16.52 14.08 -15.41
C GLU A 601 -16.49 12.80 -16.25
N SER A 602 -16.71 11.65 -15.60
CA SER A 602 -16.84 10.35 -16.25
C SER A 602 -18.07 9.61 -15.76
N LYS A 603 -18.97 9.23 -16.67
CA LYS A 603 -20.07 8.28 -16.42
C LYS A 603 -19.81 6.98 -17.18
N LYS A 604 -19.97 5.83 -16.52
CA LYS A 604 -19.90 4.51 -17.17
C LYS A 604 -20.78 3.46 -16.49
N GLY A 605 -21.26 2.51 -17.30
CA GLY A 605 -21.87 1.24 -16.85
C GLY A 605 -23.37 1.14 -17.09
N ILE A 606 -23.85 -0.09 -17.35
CA ILE A 606 -25.27 -0.40 -17.55
C ILE A 606 -25.92 -0.81 -16.21
N ILE A 607 -25.44 -1.93 -15.66
CA ILE A 607 -25.94 -2.57 -14.43
C ILE A 607 -25.43 -1.81 -13.20
N PHE A 608 -24.11 -1.61 -13.15
CA PHE A 608 -23.43 -0.82 -12.13
C PHE A 608 -23.00 0.50 -12.75
N GLN A 609 -23.81 1.52 -12.55
CA GLN A 609 -23.51 2.87 -12.98
C GLN A 609 -22.55 3.53 -12.00
N THR A 610 -21.52 4.16 -12.56
CA THR A 610 -20.54 4.95 -11.82
C THR A 610 -20.41 6.31 -12.47
N GLN A 611 -20.44 7.37 -11.68
CA GLN A 611 -20.18 8.74 -12.09
C GLN A 611 -19.08 9.33 -11.23
N LYS A 612 -17.94 9.63 -11.83
CA LYS A 612 -16.74 10.11 -11.15
C LYS A 612 -16.45 11.55 -11.52
N TYR A 613 -16.01 12.32 -10.52
CA TYR A 613 -15.62 13.71 -10.62
C TYR A 613 -14.28 13.92 -9.93
N SER A 614 -13.41 14.72 -10.53
CA SER A 614 -12.14 15.16 -9.94
C SER A 614 -11.76 16.52 -10.50
N LEU A 615 -11.35 17.44 -9.62
CA LEU A 615 -10.69 18.69 -10.03
C LEU A 615 -9.36 18.38 -10.72
N PHE A 616 -8.93 19.23 -11.66
CA PHE A 616 -7.65 19.07 -12.35
C PHE A 616 -6.45 19.20 -11.42
N LYS A 617 -6.52 20.03 -10.38
CA LYS A 617 -5.48 20.12 -9.35
C LYS A 617 -5.19 18.77 -8.66
N ASN A 618 -6.19 17.88 -8.62
CA ASN A 618 -6.09 16.57 -7.97
C ASN A 618 -5.67 15.45 -8.93
N ILE A 619 -5.48 15.74 -10.22
CA ILE A 619 -4.94 14.77 -11.18
C ILE A 619 -3.43 14.80 -11.09
N LYS A 620 -2.84 13.69 -10.65
CA LYS A 620 -1.39 13.55 -10.46
C LYS A 620 -0.64 13.15 -11.74
N GLY A 621 -1.33 12.51 -12.66
CA GLY A 621 -0.75 12.06 -13.92
C GLY A 621 -1.77 11.41 -14.82
N MET A 622 -1.38 11.19 -16.07
CA MET A 622 -2.26 10.69 -17.11
C MET A 622 -1.56 9.60 -17.92
N THR A 623 -2.30 8.55 -18.28
CA THR A 623 -1.81 7.51 -19.19
C THR A 623 -2.76 7.39 -20.36
N SER A 624 -2.26 7.61 -21.57
CA SER A 624 -2.96 7.28 -22.80
C SER A 624 -2.44 5.95 -23.34
N THR A 625 -3.33 5.14 -23.92
CA THR A 625 -3.00 3.88 -24.58
C THR A 625 -3.67 3.84 -25.94
N LYS A 626 -2.86 3.93 -27.00
CA LYS A 626 -3.30 3.90 -28.39
C LYS A 626 -3.47 2.47 -28.87
N TYR A 627 -4.60 2.19 -29.52
CA TYR A 627 -4.85 0.91 -30.15
C TYR A 627 -3.94 0.69 -31.37
N PRO A 628 -3.55 -0.56 -31.67
CA PRO A 628 -2.74 -0.84 -32.85
C PRO A 628 -3.45 -0.38 -34.13
N PHE A 629 -2.72 0.25 -35.05
CA PHE A 629 -3.25 0.70 -36.35
C PHE A 629 -4.46 1.66 -36.29
N SER A 630 -4.69 2.33 -35.16
CA SER A 630 -5.74 3.34 -34.96
C SER A 630 -5.20 4.55 -34.19
N ASN A 631 -5.76 5.73 -34.37
CA ASN A 631 -5.48 6.92 -33.54
C ASN A 631 -6.33 6.97 -32.27
N ASP A 632 -7.27 6.04 -32.13
CA ASP A 632 -8.17 5.94 -31.00
C ASP A 632 -7.53 5.11 -29.88
N GLY A 633 -8.06 5.23 -28.66
CA GLY A 633 -7.49 4.52 -27.53
C GLY A 633 -8.17 4.74 -26.19
N ASN A 634 -7.46 4.42 -25.12
CA ASN A 634 -7.91 4.57 -23.74
C ASN A 634 -7.14 5.69 -23.05
N LEU A 635 -7.81 6.38 -22.13
CA LEU A 635 -7.23 7.37 -21.24
C LEU A 635 -7.45 6.94 -19.79
N VAL A 636 -6.42 7.06 -18.97
CA VAL A 636 -6.50 6.85 -17.53
C VAL A 636 -5.97 8.09 -16.84
N LEU A 637 -6.82 8.73 -16.04
CA LEU A 637 -6.45 9.82 -15.14
C LEU A 637 -6.19 9.24 -13.75
N ASP A 638 -4.98 9.41 -13.26
CA ASP A 638 -4.60 9.05 -11.90
C ASP A 638 -4.95 10.21 -10.96
N ILE A 639 -5.83 9.97 -9.99
CA ILE A 639 -6.26 10.97 -9.00
C ILE A 639 -5.44 10.77 -7.72
N ALA A 640 -5.04 11.87 -7.08
CA ALA A 640 -4.33 11.85 -5.80
C ALA A 640 -5.20 11.25 -4.67
N GLY A 641 -4.57 10.74 -3.60
CA GLY A 641 -5.25 10.05 -2.50
C GLY A 641 -5.25 8.54 -2.65
N ASP A 642 -4.06 7.97 -2.79
CA ASP A 642 -3.89 6.51 -2.77
C ASP A 642 -4.20 5.96 -1.37
N ILE A 643 -5.01 4.91 -1.35
CA ILE A 643 -5.45 4.18 -0.16
C ILE A 643 -4.57 2.95 0.07
N VAL A 644 -4.36 2.59 1.33
CA VAL A 644 -3.77 1.31 1.69
C VAL A 644 -4.84 0.23 1.53
N LEU A 645 -4.56 -0.77 0.70
CA LEU A 645 -5.30 -2.02 0.69
C LEU A 645 -4.59 -2.94 1.69
N GLU A 646 -5.15 -3.04 2.90
CA GLU A 646 -4.71 -4.03 3.89
C GLU A 646 -4.88 -5.43 3.28
N GLY A 647 -3.75 -6.07 2.98
CA GLY A 647 -3.70 -7.50 2.70
C GLY A 647 -3.43 -8.27 3.99
N ASP A 648 -3.84 -9.54 4.05
CA ASP A 648 -3.63 -10.42 5.22
C ASP A 648 -2.15 -10.60 5.60
N ASP A 649 -1.23 -10.24 4.69
CA ASP A 649 0.20 -10.34 4.88
C ASP A 649 0.82 -8.96 5.21
N LYS A 650 1.21 -8.75 6.48
CA LYS A 650 1.79 -7.49 6.99
C LYS A 650 3.07 -7.02 6.27
N GLN A 651 3.64 -7.84 5.39
CA GLN A 651 4.87 -7.53 4.63
C GLN A 651 4.61 -6.98 3.22
N LYS A 652 3.38 -7.08 2.68
CA LYS A 652 3.03 -6.53 1.36
C LYS A 652 1.87 -5.55 1.48
N ILE A 653 2.22 -4.28 1.71
CA ILE A 653 1.27 -3.19 1.63
C ILE A 653 0.91 -3.00 0.15
N SER A 654 -0.32 -3.37 -0.22
CA SER A 654 -0.86 -3.05 -1.53
C SER A 654 -1.58 -1.70 -1.47
N PHE A 655 -1.57 -0.94 -2.56
CA PHE A 655 -2.18 0.39 -2.60
C PHE A 655 -3.20 0.45 -3.74
N GLY A 656 -4.33 1.06 -3.47
CA GLY A 656 -5.36 1.40 -4.44
C GLY A 656 -5.46 2.92 -4.58
N GLY A 657 -6.12 3.42 -5.62
CA GLY A 657 -6.38 4.84 -5.76
C GLY A 657 -7.62 5.07 -6.61
N MET A 658 -8.24 6.24 -6.51
CA MET A 658 -9.31 6.58 -7.44
C MET A 658 -8.68 6.83 -8.82
N LYS A 659 -9.14 6.09 -9.83
CA LYS A 659 -8.77 6.34 -11.23
C LYS A 659 -10.01 6.59 -12.07
N ILE A 660 -9.91 7.52 -13.00
CA ILE A 660 -10.91 7.69 -14.06
C ILE A 660 -10.35 7.01 -15.31
N SER A 661 -11.03 5.97 -15.77
CA SER A 661 -10.63 5.20 -16.95
C SER A 661 -11.69 5.39 -18.01
N SER A 662 -11.23 5.86 -19.16
CA SER A 662 -12.03 6.20 -20.33
C SER A 662 -11.49 5.43 -21.54
N GLU A 663 -12.37 4.95 -22.40
CA GLU A 663 -12.08 3.93 -23.42
C GLU A 663 -12.68 4.33 -24.75
N TYR A 664 -12.07 3.86 -25.85
CA TYR A 664 -12.51 4.14 -27.21
C TYR A 664 -12.58 5.64 -27.57
N LEU A 665 -11.70 6.46 -27.02
CA LEU A 665 -11.63 7.90 -27.30
C LEU A 665 -10.89 8.19 -28.61
N GLU A 666 -11.36 9.19 -29.36
CA GLU A 666 -10.74 9.63 -30.61
C GLU A 666 -9.42 10.40 -30.39
N ASN A 667 -8.43 10.16 -31.24
CA ASN A 667 -7.15 10.89 -31.29
C ASN A 667 -6.43 11.02 -29.93
N ILE A 668 -6.19 9.87 -29.29
CA ILE A 668 -5.86 9.79 -27.86
C ILE A 668 -4.63 10.62 -27.42
N TYR A 669 -3.59 10.72 -28.23
CA TYR A 669 -2.40 11.51 -27.88
C TYR A 669 -2.62 13.01 -27.99
N SER A 670 -3.39 13.45 -29.00
CA SER A 670 -3.77 14.85 -29.14
C SER A 670 -4.67 15.27 -27.97
N LEU A 671 -5.60 14.39 -27.59
CA LEU A 671 -6.44 14.58 -26.41
C LEU A 671 -5.61 14.66 -25.12
N GLN A 672 -4.60 13.80 -24.93
CA GLN A 672 -3.73 13.87 -23.75
C GLN A 672 -2.98 15.20 -23.68
N ASN A 673 -2.38 15.66 -24.79
CA ASN A 673 -1.69 16.96 -24.82
C ASN A 673 -2.63 18.12 -24.50
N LYS A 674 -3.85 18.10 -25.04
CA LYS A 674 -4.88 19.09 -24.73
C LYS A 674 -5.20 19.09 -23.23
N LEU A 675 -5.42 17.91 -22.65
CA LEU A 675 -5.72 17.77 -21.23
C LEU A 675 -4.56 18.19 -20.33
N ASP A 676 -3.32 17.80 -20.66
CA ASP A 676 -2.15 18.26 -19.90
C ASP A 676 -2.08 19.80 -19.94
N SER A 677 -2.31 20.44 -21.11
CA SER A 677 -2.34 21.91 -21.23
C SER A 677 -3.48 22.55 -20.44
N THR A 678 -4.67 21.92 -20.41
CA THR A 678 -5.80 22.38 -19.59
C THR A 678 -5.48 22.26 -18.09
N ILE A 679 -4.88 21.16 -17.65
CA ILE A 679 -4.51 20.93 -16.24
C ILE A 679 -3.41 21.90 -15.80
N PHE A 680 -2.50 22.25 -16.70
CA PHE A 680 -1.39 23.15 -16.40
C PHE A 680 -1.74 24.63 -16.53
N GLY A 681 -2.87 24.97 -17.18
CA GLY A 681 -3.32 26.35 -17.39
C GLY A 681 -2.56 27.10 -18.49
N LYS A 682 -1.64 26.45 -19.22
CA LYS A 682 -0.93 27.01 -20.36
C LYS A 682 -0.61 25.93 -21.40
N GLU A 683 -0.31 26.35 -22.62
CA GLU A 683 0.13 25.43 -23.67
C GLU A 683 1.46 24.78 -23.29
N ILE A 684 1.50 23.45 -23.35
CA ILE A 684 2.68 22.67 -23.01
C ILE A 684 3.67 22.65 -24.16
N SER A 685 4.93 22.93 -23.85
CA SER A 685 6.01 22.75 -24.81
C SER A 685 6.34 21.26 -24.99
N GLU A 686 6.35 20.79 -26.23
CA GLU A 686 6.83 19.45 -26.58
C GLU A 686 8.35 19.37 -26.75
N GLU A 687 9.07 20.47 -26.52
CA GLU A 687 10.53 20.54 -26.59
C GLU A 687 11.19 19.49 -25.68
N ILE A 688 12.05 18.66 -26.28
CA ILE A 688 12.74 17.56 -25.59
C ILE A 688 14.06 18.08 -25.04
N LEU A 689 14.18 18.14 -23.71
CA LEU A 689 15.40 18.54 -23.01
C LEU A 689 16.38 17.38 -22.83
N GLU A 690 15.86 16.15 -22.67
CA GLU A 690 16.64 14.93 -22.56
C GLU A 690 15.81 13.75 -23.06
N LYS A 691 16.46 12.79 -23.72
CA LYS A 691 15.89 11.50 -24.08
C LYS A 691 16.75 10.40 -23.47
N SER A 692 16.10 9.46 -22.80
CA SER A 692 16.72 8.31 -22.15
C SER A 692 16.07 7.00 -22.59
N GLU A 693 16.83 5.91 -22.52
CA GLU A 693 16.42 4.56 -22.89
C GLU A 693 16.79 3.56 -21.79
N GLN A 694 16.00 2.49 -21.68
CA GLN A 694 16.23 1.42 -20.69
C GLN A 694 17.32 0.47 -21.17
N SER A 695 18.30 0.18 -20.30
CA SER A 695 19.34 -0.82 -20.59
C SER A 695 18.73 -2.22 -20.74
N ILE A 696 19.12 -2.92 -21.80
CA ILE A 696 18.63 -4.27 -22.10
C ILE A 696 19.26 -5.27 -21.12
N TRP A 697 20.56 -5.14 -20.83
CA TRP A 697 21.33 -6.14 -20.08
C TRP A 697 20.80 -6.39 -18.67
N ASN A 698 20.56 -5.33 -17.89
CA ASN A 698 19.99 -5.45 -16.55
C ASN A 698 18.67 -6.22 -16.55
N SER A 699 17.84 -5.96 -17.55
CA SER A 699 16.47 -6.41 -17.60
C SER A 699 16.29 -7.79 -18.25
N THR A 700 17.33 -8.37 -18.84
CA THR A 700 17.27 -9.66 -19.53
C THR A 700 18.26 -10.71 -19.00
N ILE A 701 19.28 -10.34 -18.21
CA ILE A 701 20.33 -11.28 -17.78
C ILE A 701 19.79 -12.52 -17.05
N VAL A 702 18.77 -12.36 -16.20
CA VAL A 702 18.11 -13.48 -15.50
C VAL A 702 17.39 -14.40 -16.48
N GLN A 703 16.72 -13.83 -17.49
CA GLN A 703 16.02 -14.63 -18.51
C GLN A 703 17.00 -15.38 -19.40
N ILE A 704 18.14 -14.77 -19.73
CA ILE A 704 19.23 -15.43 -20.45
C ILE A 704 19.72 -16.64 -19.65
N ALA A 705 19.97 -16.48 -18.34
CA ALA A 705 20.37 -17.59 -17.48
C ALA A 705 19.33 -18.73 -17.45
N ILE A 706 18.04 -18.40 -17.38
CA ILE A 706 16.94 -19.40 -17.44
C ILE A 706 16.95 -20.15 -18.78
N VAL A 707 17.07 -19.43 -19.90
CA VAL A 707 17.17 -20.03 -21.24
C VAL A 707 18.38 -20.97 -21.32
N SER A 708 19.53 -20.56 -20.78
CA SER A 708 20.73 -21.39 -20.72
C SER A 708 20.51 -22.67 -19.89
N ILE A 709 19.83 -22.58 -18.74
CA ILE A 709 19.50 -23.75 -17.91
C ILE A 709 18.60 -24.73 -18.67
N PHE A 710 17.53 -24.25 -19.31
CA PHE A 710 16.66 -25.13 -20.11
C PHE A 710 17.41 -25.77 -21.28
N PHE A 711 18.30 -25.02 -21.92
CA PHE A 711 19.14 -25.56 -22.98
C PHE A 711 20.05 -26.69 -22.48
N ILE A 712 20.68 -26.50 -21.31
CA ILE A 712 21.51 -27.54 -20.67
C ILE A 712 20.67 -28.78 -20.32
N ILE A 713 19.46 -28.62 -19.79
CA ILE A 713 18.57 -29.74 -19.47
C ILE A 713 18.16 -30.50 -20.75
N VAL A 714 17.82 -29.80 -21.83
CA VAL A 714 17.50 -30.43 -23.12
C VAL A 714 18.68 -31.24 -23.64
N LEU A 715 19.89 -30.69 -23.58
CA LEU A 715 21.11 -31.42 -23.97
C LEU A 715 21.34 -32.65 -23.08
N PHE A 716 21.17 -32.51 -21.77
CA PHE A 716 21.31 -33.60 -20.81
C PHE A 716 20.31 -34.73 -21.11
N LEU A 717 19.05 -34.42 -21.43
CA LEU A 717 18.03 -35.41 -21.84
C LEU A 717 18.30 -36.03 -23.22
N GLN A 718 19.02 -35.34 -24.11
CA GLN A 718 19.33 -35.85 -25.45
C GLN A 718 20.50 -36.82 -25.44
N PHE A 719 21.50 -36.59 -24.59
CA PHE A 719 22.77 -37.33 -24.56
C PHE A 719 22.95 -38.21 -23.31
N GLY A 720 22.14 -38.03 -22.27
CA GLY A 720 22.22 -38.81 -21.04
C GLY A 720 21.63 -40.21 -21.21
N SER A 721 22.27 -41.20 -20.59
CA SER A 721 21.75 -42.56 -20.48
C SER A 721 20.83 -42.63 -19.26
N PHE A 722 19.52 -42.60 -19.48
CA PHE A 722 18.52 -42.70 -18.43
C PHE A 722 17.81 -44.05 -18.48
N ASP A 723 17.53 -44.62 -17.32
CA ASP A 723 16.73 -45.83 -17.15
C ASP A 723 15.23 -45.46 -17.13
N ILE A 724 14.78 -44.83 -18.22
CA ILE A 724 13.42 -44.31 -18.42
C ILE A 724 12.87 -44.94 -19.71
N SER A 725 11.58 -45.27 -19.77
CA SER A 725 11.01 -45.86 -20.98
C SER A 725 11.10 -44.90 -22.18
N GLU A 726 11.18 -45.44 -23.40
CA GLU A 726 11.33 -44.63 -24.62
C GLU A 726 10.18 -43.61 -24.80
N ASN A 727 8.97 -43.98 -24.37
CA ASN A 727 7.78 -43.13 -24.44
C ASN A 727 7.83 -41.98 -23.43
N GLU A 728 8.24 -42.24 -22.19
CA GLU A 728 8.44 -41.22 -21.17
C GLU A 728 9.54 -40.22 -21.58
N LEU A 729 10.64 -40.73 -22.15
CA LEU A 729 11.73 -39.88 -22.65
C LEU A 729 11.28 -38.98 -23.82
N LYS A 730 10.47 -39.51 -24.76
CA LYS A 730 9.86 -38.72 -25.85
C LYS A 730 8.93 -37.62 -25.28
N GLY A 731 8.10 -37.96 -24.29
CA GLY A 731 7.23 -37.00 -23.61
C GLY A 731 8.02 -35.86 -22.95
N LEU A 732 9.06 -36.19 -22.17
CA LEU A 732 9.93 -35.20 -21.52
C LEU A 732 10.64 -34.30 -22.54
N LYS A 733 11.16 -34.85 -23.65
CA LYS A 733 11.80 -34.05 -24.72
C LYS A 733 10.84 -33.03 -25.33
N ILE A 734 9.61 -33.42 -25.63
CA ILE A 734 8.59 -32.52 -26.18
C ILE A 734 8.31 -31.36 -25.20
N ILE A 735 8.17 -31.66 -23.91
CA ILE A 735 7.93 -30.66 -22.86
C ILE A 735 9.11 -29.68 -22.77
N PHE A 736 10.34 -30.17 -22.62
CA PHE A 736 11.51 -29.30 -22.42
C PHE A 736 11.88 -28.49 -23.68
N ILE A 737 11.73 -29.05 -24.89
CA ILE A 737 11.92 -28.29 -26.14
C ILE A 737 10.87 -27.18 -26.25
N SER A 738 9.62 -27.46 -25.87
CA SER A 738 8.56 -26.45 -25.84
C SER A 738 8.88 -25.34 -24.85
N LEU A 739 9.31 -25.68 -23.63
CA LEU A 739 9.72 -24.71 -22.61
C LEU A 739 10.90 -23.85 -23.08
N LEU A 740 11.90 -24.45 -23.74
CA LEU A 740 13.03 -23.73 -24.32
C LEU A 740 12.57 -22.74 -25.39
N PHE A 741 11.73 -23.19 -26.34
CA PHE A 741 11.17 -22.33 -27.39
C PHE A 741 10.39 -21.15 -26.81
N PHE A 742 9.49 -21.40 -25.87
CA PHE A 742 8.71 -20.34 -25.22
C PHE A 742 9.58 -19.40 -24.38
N SER A 743 10.68 -19.90 -23.79
CA SER A 743 11.64 -19.06 -23.06
C SER A 743 12.41 -18.13 -24.00
N ILE A 744 12.85 -18.62 -25.17
CA ILE A 744 13.52 -17.80 -26.20
C ILE A 744 12.54 -16.76 -26.78
N LEU A 745 11.31 -17.18 -27.10
CA LEU A 745 10.27 -16.26 -27.56
C LEU A 745 9.97 -15.19 -26.51
N GLY A 746 9.85 -15.58 -25.24
CA GLY A 746 9.66 -14.67 -24.12
C GLY A 746 10.80 -13.66 -23.97
N LEU A 747 12.05 -14.10 -24.13
CA LEU A 747 13.23 -13.24 -24.13
C LEU A 747 13.20 -12.25 -25.30
N ALA A 748 12.87 -12.71 -26.52
CA ALA A 748 12.75 -11.85 -27.70
C ALA A 748 11.66 -10.78 -27.53
N ILE A 749 10.48 -11.18 -27.03
CA ILE A 749 9.38 -10.25 -26.71
C ILE A 749 9.81 -9.26 -25.62
N ARG A 750 10.54 -9.71 -24.59
CA ARG A 750 11.04 -8.83 -23.53
C ARG A 750 12.02 -7.80 -24.07
N ILE A 751 12.98 -8.21 -24.91
CA ILE A 751 13.93 -7.30 -25.56
C ILE A 751 13.18 -6.27 -26.41
N TRP A 752 12.19 -6.71 -27.20
CA TRP A 752 11.38 -5.81 -28.01
C TRP A 752 10.60 -4.81 -27.15
N TYR A 753 10.04 -5.26 -26.03
CA TYR A 753 9.34 -4.40 -25.08
C TYR A 753 10.26 -3.36 -24.44
N ILE A 754 11.50 -3.73 -24.10
CA ILE A 754 12.49 -2.79 -23.57
C ILE A 754 12.87 -1.75 -24.62
N LYS A 755 13.17 -2.18 -25.85
CA LYS A 755 13.50 -1.27 -26.96
C LYS A 755 12.34 -0.35 -27.37
N SER A 756 11.10 -0.72 -27.05
CA SER A 756 9.94 0.12 -27.33
C SER A 756 9.67 1.16 -26.24
N LYS A 757 10.41 1.13 -25.13
CA LYS A 757 10.34 2.14 -24.08
C LYS A 757 11.28 3.30 -24.35
N TYR A 758 10.79 4.50 -24.05
CA TYR A 758 11.59 5.71 -24.06
C TYR A 758 11.10 6.66 -22.98
N TYR A 759 12.03 7.43 -22.43
CA TYR A 759 11.75 8.45 -21.44
C TYR A 759 12.16 9.81 -21.98
N LEU A 760 11.29 10.81 -21.85
CA LEU A 760 11.57 12.19 -22.27
C LEU A 760 11.39 13.12 -21.08
N LEU A 761 12.40 13.96 -20.83
CA LEU A 761 12.22 15.20 -20.07
C LEU A 761 11.84 16.27 -21.07
N GLN A 762 10.61 16.76 -20.99
CA GLN A 762 10.17 17.94 -21.74
C GLN A 762 10.26 19.16 -20.83
N LYS A 763 10.09 20.36 -21.38
CA LYS A 763 10.20 21.62 -20.61
C LYS A 763 9.20 21.74 -19.46
N ASP A 764 7.99 21.21 -19.62
CA ASP A 764 6.91 21.38 -18.65
C ASP A 764 6.48 20.04 -17.98
N ARG A 765 6.95 18.89 -18.49
CA ARG A 765 6.51 17.57 -18.02
C ARG A 765 7.52 16.45 -18.26
N LEU A 766 7.30 15.35 -17.56
CA LEU A 766 7.90 14.05 -17.80
C LEU A 766 7.00 13.20 -18.70
N LEU A 767 7.60 12.47 -19.64
CA LEU A 767 6.89 11.54 -20.52
C LEU A 767 7.57 10.17 -20.56
N LEU A 768 6.79 9.12 -20.31
CA LEU A 768 7.18 7.73 -20.47
C LEU A 768 6.36 7.08 -21.59
N GLY A 769 7.00 6.73 -22.70
CA GLY A 769 6.41 5.95 -23.77
C GLY A 769 6.74 4.47 -23.64
N PHE A 770 5.76 3.57 -23.81
CA PHE A 770 5.99 2.12 -23.69
C PHE A 770 4.99 1.26 -24.46
N GLY A 771 5.33 -0.01 -24.63
CA GLY A 771 4.44 -1.04 -25.17
C GLY A 771 4.76 -1.48 -26.61
N ILE A 772 4.34 -2.69 -26.95
CA ILE A 772 4.61 -3.33 -28.25
C ILE A 772 3.39 -3.17 -29.16
N ILE A 773 2.31 -3.89 -28.82
CA ILE A 773 1.04 -3.91 -29.57
C ILE A 773 0.29 -2.61 -29.34
N TYR A 774 0.05 -2.30 -28.06
CA TYR A 774 -0.51 -1.02 -27.63
C TYR A 774 0.62 -0.07 -27.30
N LYS A 775 0.57 1.14 -27.87
CA LYS A 775 1.53 2.19 -27.56
C LYS A 775 0.94 3.09 -26.49
N SER A 776 1.56 3.13 -25.31
CA SER A 776 1.12 3.95 -24.20
C SER A 776 2.07 5.11 -23.95
N LYS A 777 1.52 6.25 -23.51
CA LYS A 777 2.27 7.42 -23.03
C LYS A 777 1.75 7.81 -21.66
N ARG A 778 2.62 7.83 -20.67
CA ARG A 778 2.35 8.37 -19.33
C ARG A 778 2.98 9.74 -19.19
N THR A 779 2.23 10.72 -18.71
CA THR A 779 2.69 12.09 -18.47
C THR A 779 2.52 12.49 -17.01
N ILE A 780 3.50 13.23 -16.48
CA ILE A 780 3.46 13.87 -15.15
C ILE A 780 4.03 15.28 -15.30
N LEU A 781 3.25 16.30 -14.92
CA LEU A 781 3.71 17.69 -14.90
C LEU A 781 4.69 17.92 -13.74
N TYR A 782 5.67 18.82 -13.92
CA TYR A 782 6.69 19.06 -12.87
C TYR A 782 6.08 19.58 -11.56
N ASP A 783 5.04 20.41 -11.63
CA ASP A 783 4.32 20.96 -10.47
C ASP A 783 3.54 19.89 -9.68
N ARG A 784 3.36 18.69 -10.23
CA ARG A 784 2.75 17.54 -9.54
C ARG A 784 3.80 16.66 -8.85
N ILE A 785 5.08 16.83 -9.15
CA ILE A 785 6.17 16.06 -8.53
C ILE A 785 6.36 16.51 -7.09
N ASN A 786 6.50 15.53 -6.21
CA ASN A 786 6.68 15.72 -4.78
C ASN A 786 8.15 15.51 -4.39
N PHE A 787 8.73 14.37 -4.77
CA PHE A 787 10.16 14.11 -4.64
C PHE A 787 10.60 13.05 -5.66
N VAL A 788 11.92 12.92 -5.79
CA VAL A 788 12.57 11.95 -6.68
C VAL A 788 13.59 11.12 -5.91
N GLU A 789 13.70 9.85 -6.26
CA GLU A 789 14.69 8.93 -5.69
C GLU A 789 15.56 8.36 -6.81
N LYS A 790 16.84 8.14 -6.50
CA LYS A 790 17.78 7.46 -7.40
C LYS A 790 18.27 6.18 -6.75
N ASN A 791 18.16 5.09 -7.48
CA ASN A 791 18.57 3.77 -7.05
C ASN A 791 19.50 3.11 -8.07
N GLN A 792 20.69 2.70 -7.66
CA GLN A 792 21.59 1.88 -8.47
C GLN A 792 21.86 0.57 -7.74
N GLY A 793 21.24 -0.53 -8.18
CA GLY A 793 21.44 -1.87 -7.61
C GLY A 793 22.70 -2.58 -8.16
N PHE A 794 22.92 -3.84 -7.74
CA PHE A 794 24.08 -4.65 -8.13
C PHE A 794 24.30 -4.71 -9.64
N LEU A 795 23.26 -5.11 -10.38
CA LEU A 795 23.32 -5.17 -11.85
C LEU A 795 23.54 -3.78 -12.45
N GLY A 796 22.85 -2.76 -11.93
CA GLY A 796 23.04 -1.39 -12.40
C GLY A 796 24.47 -0.88 -12.20
N LYS A 797 25.15 -1.31 -11.14
CA LYS A 797 26.56 -0.99 -10.94
C LYS A 797 27.49 -1.70 -11.93
N ILE A 798 27.23 -2.99 -12.22
CA ILE A 798 27.99 -3.76 -13.22
C ILE A 798 27.84 -3.15 -14.62
N PHE A 799 26.62 -2.78 -14.99
CA PHE A 799 26.28 -2.32 -16.33
C PHE A 799 26.22 -0.79 -16.45
N GLY A 800 26.65 -0.04 -15.44
CA GLY A 800 26.76 1.42 -15.49
C GLY A 800 25.42 2.18 -15.58
N ASN A 801 24.30 1.56 -15.22
CA ASN A 801 22.96 2.16 -15.31
C ASN A 801 22.27 2.19 -13.93
N GLY A 802 21.10 2.83 -13.86
CA GLY A 802 20.35 2.95 -12.61
C GLY A 802 18.91 3.36 -12.84
N THR A 803 18.15 3.45 -11.76
CA THR A 803 16.72 3.75 -11.79
C THR A 803 16.44 5.10 -11.13
N VAL A 804 15.63 5.95 -11.76
CA VAL A 804 15.07 7.17 -11.16
C VAL A 804 13.58 6.97 -10.93
N GLN A 805 13.11 7.23 -9.73
CA GLN A 805 11.72 7.09 -9.31
C GLN A 805 11.14 8.46 -9.00
N VAL A 806 9.97 8.74 -9.55
CA VAL A 806 9.25 10.01 -9.39
C VAL A 806 7.97 9.75 -8.64
N TYR A 807 7.77 10.50 -7.56
CA TYR A 807 6.60 10.44 -6.70
C TYR A 807 5.83 11.75 -6.82
N THR A 808 4.51 11.68 -6.90
CA THR A 808 3.63 12.85 -6.96
C THR A 808 2.91 13.09 -5.64
N VAL A 809 2.33 14.28 -5.48
CA VAL A 809 1.61 14.65 -4.25
C VAL A 809 0.41 13.72 -4.03
N GLY A 810 0.28 13.19 -2.81
CA GLY A 810 -0.82 12.31 -2.43
C GLY A 810 -0.75 10.88 -2.99
N SER A 811 0.39 10.47 -3.54
CA SER A 811 0.62 9.11 -4.04
C SER A 811 1.28 8.20 -3.01
N GLY A 812 0.82 6.97 -2.80
CA GLY A 812 1.47 6.02 -1.90
C GLY A 812 2.58 5.21 -2.58
N MET A 813 2.67 5.32 -3.90
CA MET A 813 3.50 4.50 -4.79
C MET A 813 4.33 5.35 -5.74
N VAL A 814 5.29 4.72 -6.43
CA VAL A 814 6.03 5.40 -7.50
C VAL A 814 5.09 5.68 -8.67
N ASP A 815 5.01 6.93 -9.11
CA ASP A 815 4.16 7.32 -10.24
C ASP A 815 4.90 7.25 -11.58
N LEU A 816 6.21 7.45 -11.62
CA LEU A 816 6.96 7.25 -12.87
C LEU A 816 8.35 6.71 -12.58
N ILE A 817 8.79 5.72 -13.35
CA ILE A 817 10.05 5.01 -13.13
C ILE A 817 10.87 5.05 -14.42
N PHE A 818 12.00 5.74 -14.40
CA PHE A 818 13.06 5.60 -15.38
C PHE A 818 13.86 4.36 -15.02
N THR A 819 13.52 3.21 -15.61
CA THR A 819 14.09 1.91 -15.20
C THR A 819 15.41 1.65 -15.92
N ASP A 820 16.46 1.32 -15.16
CA ASP A 820 17.79 0.90 -15.67
C ASP A 820 18.35 1.78 -16.80
N THR A 821 18.19 3.10 -16.70
CA THR A 821 18.69 4.07 -17.69
C THR A 821 20.19 4.32 -17.51
N GLU A 822 20.96 4.40 -18.59
CA GLU A 822 22.41 4.63 -18.54
C GLU A 822 22.76 6.04 -18.02
N ASP A 823 21.94 7.03 -18.38
CA ASP A 823 22.05 8.45 -18.03
C ASP A 823 21.29 8.83 -16.75
N PHE A 824 20.91 7.84 -15.92
CA PHE A 824 20.07 8.04 -14.72
C PHE A 824 20.59 9.13 -13.78
N ARG A 825 21.92 9.32 -13.67
CA ARG A 825 22.53 10.38 -12.86
C ARG A 825 22.19 11.77 -13.41
N LYS A 826 22.35 11.95 -14.72
CA LYS A 826 22.05 13.21 -15.41
C LYS A 826 20.56 13.55 -15.32
N ILE A 827 19.69 12.56 -15.48
CA ILE A 827 18.23 12.72 -15.31
C ILE A 827 17.91 13.18 -13.89
N TYR A 828 18.45 12.47 -12.88
CA TYR A 828 18.24 12.83 -11.47
C TYR A 828 18.74 14.25 -11.17
N ASP A 829 19.93 14.62 -11.67
CA ASP A 829 20.51 15.94 -11.43
C ASP A 829 19.72 17.07 -12.12
N LYS A 830 19.04 16.80 -13.25
CA LYS A 830 18.12 17.75 -13.90
C LYS A 830 16.84 17.91 -13.09
N LEU A 831 16.21 16.81 -12.67
CA LEU A 831 15.01 16.83 -11.83
C LEU A 831 15.24 17.39 -10.42
N LYS A 832 16.50 17.62 -10.06
CA LYS A 832 16.90 18.30 -8.82
C LYS A 832 16.88 19.83 -8.93
N LYS A 833 17.18 20.35 -10.12
CA LYS A 833 17.38 21.80 -10.37
C LYS A 833 16.06 22.53 -10.57
N ASP A 834 15.08 21.83 -11.15
CA ASP A 834 13.70 22.27 -11.36
C ASP A 834 12.83 21.81 -10.17
#